data_AF-A0A139QPL2-F1
#
_entry.id   AF-A0A139QPL2-F1
#
_cell.length_a   1.000
_cell.length_b   1.000
_cell.length_c   1.000
_cell.angle_alpha   90.00
_cell.angle_beta   90.00
_cell.angle_gamma   90.00
#
_symmetry.space_group_name_H-M   'P 1'
#
loop_
_entity.id
_entity.type
_entity.pdbx_description
1 polymer ?
#
loop_
_entity_poly.entity_id
_entity_poly.type
_entity_poly.pdbx_seq_one_letter_code
_entity_poly.pdbx_strand_id
1 'polypeptide(L)'
;MTSINAEIHRRERLFAANGVNHINQYQKKYKLGEVTEPLPHLFLISDEFAELKQEQPDFMSALVSTARTGRSLGIHLILATQKPAGVVNDQIWSNSRFKIALKVADRQDSNEMLHTPDAAEITQTGRAYLQVGNNEVYELFQSAWSGADYQPDKDDQGIEDQTIYAINALGQYDILNDDLSGLEDVEDIRQVPSELDAIVHHLHDLTQTLKPLARPWLPPLAIRVYSQDLRPSAFQDLWQQSTGSLKALIGLVDLPSQQDQRIIYHDFETEGNLILYAAPGMGKSTFLQNLIMDLTRQNTPELLHCYLFDFGTNGLLPLRSLPHVADSFMMEDSEKITKFILRMKTEMATRKKRFSQYGVSNIKLYRQLSGEQLPEIMIMIDSYDGIKEAETGEALEAMIQTLSRDGGSLGINVVITAGRTGVIKSALQANFKTRISLKMTDNNDTRNIMGRHDYTMEDIPGRGLILVNKPEVFQTALPARGEDSVAMLQALQEEAEEMAAAWTGPRPNRIPVVPEKLSLEDFMAKPSVQEAIQDDQLPLGLDTVEVKSVGIALKQLTHMLVMSDNEENLSFTFKSLIIVSNALSSQTIKTLLLDMDGTLEEYQQKVNTYLSDKETILKLIQQVKIEIEKRKQDNRWIHWLILIPSIEQLIQDNGFNQDEFIEVYEEASKVGIHFVIGGYYNFINTNISILAKYLKNHSRIALISMKLSSQNIFDKVYNSKEQRLLHDETYLYYKNESIKLKLVSE
;
A
#
# COMPACT_ATOMS: atom_id res chain seq x y z
N MET A 1 19.31 -28.93 2.68
CA MET A 1 18.93 -30.17 3.42
C MET A 1 17.43 -30.30 3.66
N THR A 2 16.70 -29.22 3.97
CA THR A 2 15.29 -29.27 4.38
C THR A 2 14.38 -30.08 3.43
N SER A 3 14.49 -29.85 2.12
CA SER A 3 13.70 -30.57 1.11
C SER A 3 14.01 -32.07 1.03
N ILE A 4 15.28 -32.45 1.20
CA ILE A 4 15.71 -33.86 1.20
C ILE A 4 15.17 -34.56 2.44
N ASN A 5 15.25 -33.92 3.61
CA ASN A 5 14.69 -34.47 4.84
C ASN A 5 13.16 -34.62 4.74
N ALA A 6 12.48 -33.68 4.08
CA ALA A 6 11.04 -33.80 3.80
C ALA A 6 10.72 -35.03 2.94
N GLU A 7 11.54 -35.34 1.93
CA GLU A 7 11.38 -36.55 1.10
C GLU A 7 11.60 -37.84 1.91
N ILE A 8 12.60 -37.87 2.79
CA ILE A 8 12.82 -39.01 3.70
C ILE A 8 11.58 -39.26 4.55
N HIS A 9 11.09 -38.23 5.23
CA HIS A 9 9.91 -38.36 6.09
C HIS A 9 8.63 -38.69 5.30
N ARG A 10 8.52 -38.23 4.04
CA ARG A 10 7.45 -38.65 3.14
C ARG A 10 7.54 -40.16 2.86
N ARG A 11 8.72 -40.68 2.51
CA ARG A 11 8.95 -42.12 2.27
C ARG A 11 8.66 -42.97 3.50
N GLU A 12 9.14 -42.55 4.67
CA GLU A 12 8.89 -43.23 5.96
C GLU A 12 7.40 -43.31 6.27
N ARG A 13 6.65 -42.22 6.08
CA ARG A 13 5.19 -42.19 6.28
C ARG A 13 4.47 -43.15 5.33
N LEU A 14 4.84 -43.15 4.05
CA LEU A 14 4.27 -44.07 3.06
C LEU A 14 4.57 -45.54 3.42
N PHE A 15 5.77 -45.83 3.90
CA PHE A 15 6.15 -47.19 4.32
C PHE A 15 5.37 -47.64 5.55
N ALA A 16 5.28 -46.79 6.56
CA ALA A 16 4.53 -47.07 7.78
C ALA A 16 3.04 -47.30 7.50
N ALA A 17 2.42 -46.43 6.69
CA ALA A 17 1.01 -46.54 6.30
C ALA A 17 0.70 -47.84 5.54
N ASN A 18 1.69 -48.40 4.84
CA ASN A 18 1.55 -49.61 4.04
C ASN A 18 2.20 -50.85 4.67
N GLY A 19 2.68 -50.77 5.92
CA GLY A 19 3.27 -51.90 6.65
C GLY A 19 4.51 -52.50 5.98
N VAL A 20 5.32 -51.68 5.30
CA VAL A 20 6.57 -52.10 4.64
C VAL A 20 7.77 -51.41 5.27
N ASN A 21 8.96 -51.99 5.14
CA ASN A 21 10.20 -51.43 5.68
C ASN A 21 11.31 -51.23 4.64
N HIS A 22 11.03 -51.56 3.37
CA HIS A 22 12.00 -51.45 2.27
C HIS A 22 11.31 -51.07 0.96
N ILE A 23 11.95 -50.23 0.14
CA ILE A 23 11.40 -49.72 -1.12
C ILE A 23 10.97 -50.83 -2.09
N ASN A 24 11.75 -51.90 -2.21
CA ASN A 24 11.38 -53.05 -3.04
C ASN A 24 10.04 -53.69 -2.64
N GLN A 25 9.70 -53.69 -1.35
CA GLN A 25 8.39 -54.19 -0.89
C GLN A 25 7.28 -53.21 -1.27
N TYR A 26 7.51 -51.91 -1.12
CA TYR A 26 6.56 -50.88 -1.55
C TYR A 26 6.30 -50.96 -3.07
N GLN A 27 7.35 -51.06 -3.88
CA GLN A 27 7.22 -51.20 -5.34
C GLN A 27 6.49 -52.49 -5.74
N LYS A 28 6.67 -53.58 -4.98
CA LYS A 28 5.89 -54.81 -5.19
C LYS A 28 4.40 -54.55 -4.96
N LYS A 29 4.03 -53.85 -3.88
CA LYS A 29 2.64 -53.45 -3.62
C LYS A 29 2.07 -52.56 -4.71
N TYR A 30 2.85 -51.62 -5.23
CA TYR A 30 2.43 -50.75 -6.34
C TYR A 30 2.16 -51.57 -7.61
N LYS A 31 3.07 -52.48 -7.96
CA LYS A 31 2.90 -53.39 -9.12
C LYS A 31 1.68 -54.32 -8.97
N LEU A 32 1.30 -54.66 -7.74
CA LEU A 32 0.12 -55.45 -7.43
C LEU A 32 -1.18 -54.61 -7.36
N GLY A 33 -1.10 -53.28 -7.49
CA GLY A 33 -2.24 -52.37 -7.39
C GLY A 33 -2.76 -52.14 -5.96
N GLU A 34 -2.02 -52.60 -4.94
CA GLU A 34 -2.39 -52.40 -3.52
C GLU A 34 -2.17 -50.95 -3.05
N VAL A 35 -1.29 -50.21 -3.75
CA VAL A 35 -1.05 -48.78 -3.53
C VAL A 35 -1.08 -48.04 -4.86
N THR A 36 -1.54 -46.79 -4.86
CA THR A 36 -1.78 -46.00 -6.07
C THR A 36 -0.64 -45.05 -6.43
N GLU A 37 0.23 -44.73 -5.49
CA GLU A 37 1.31 -43.75 -5.68
C GLU A 37 2.65 -44.45 -5.98
N PRO A 38 3.27 -44.22 -7.14
CA PRO A 38 4.58 -44.79 -7.46
C PRO A 38 5.69 -44.14 -6.62
N LEU A 39 6.62 -44.96 -6.13
CA LEU A 39 7.77 -44.48 -5.36
C LEU A 39 9.08 -45.04 -5.94
N PRO A 40 9.79 -44.27 -6.79
CA PRO A 40 11.03 -44.71 -7.43
C PRO A 40 12.24 -44.61 -6.50
N HIS A 41 13.32 -45.31 -6.88
CA HIS A 41 14.64 -45.07 -6.29
C HIS A 41 15.10 -43.64 -6.60
N LEU A 42 15.71 -42.99 -5.62
CA LEU A 42 16.23 -41.63 -5.75
C LEU A 42 17.76 -41.70 -5.82
N PHE A 43 18.33 -41.34 -6.96
CA PHE A 43 19.77 -41.15 -7.12
C PHE A 43 20.12 -39.67 -6.90
N LEU A 44 20.98 -39.41 -5.92
CA LEU A 44 21.56 -38.10 -5.65
C LEU A 44 23.01 -38.15 -6.13
N ILE A 45 23.35 -37.31 -7.11
CA ILE A 45 24.69 -37.24 -7.69
C ILE A 45 25.26 -35.87 -7.30
N SER A 46 26.36 -35.87 -6.54
CA SER A 46 27.13 -34.66 -6.25
C SER A 46 28.40 -34.71 -7.06
N ASP A 47 28.45 -33.90 -8.12
CA ASP A 47 29.70 -33.63 -8.82
C ASP A 47 30.56 -32.65 -8.00
N GLU A 48 31.88 -32.75 -8.17
CA GLU A 48 32.90 -32.00 -7.42
C GLU A 48 32.57 -31.77 -5.94
N PHE A 49 32.25 -32.84 -5.21
CA PHE A 49 31.76 -32.71 -3.83
C PHE A 49 32.79 -32.12 -2.86
N ALA A 50 34.07 -32.04 -3.26
CA ALA A 50 35.12 -31.38 -2.51
C ALA A 50 34.83 -29.90 -2.27
N GLU A 51 34.40 -29.18 -3.31
CA GLU A 51 34.00 -27.77 -3.21
C GLU A 51 32.78 -27.62 -2.29
N LEU A 52 31.78 -28.50 -2.47
CA LEU A 52 30.58 -28.50 -1.63
C LEU A 52 30.90 -28.76 -0.15
N LYS A 53 31.87 -29.63 0.16
CA LYS A 53 32.32 -29.89 1.53
C LYS A 53 33.03 -28.67 2.13
N GLN A 54 33.75 -27.90 1.33
CA GLN A 54 34.44 -26.69 1.78
C GLN A 54 33.45 -25.56 2.06
N GLU A 55 32.47 -25.35 1.19
CA GLU A 55 31.48 -24.28 1.35
C GLU A 55 30.41 -24.61 2.39
N GLN A 56 29.96 -25.88 2.45
CA GLN A 56 28.83 -26.33 3.26
C GLN A 56 29.14 -27.66 3.99
N PRO A 57 30.07 -27.69 4.96
CA PRO A 57 30.51 -28.92 5.63
C PRO A 57 29.39 -29.63 6.41
N ASP A 58 28.50 -28.86 7.03
CA ASP A 58 27.35 -29.38 7.78
C ASP A 58 26.34 -30.06 6.86
N PHE A 59 26.10 -29.48 5.68
CA PHE A 59 25.24 -30.06 4.65
C PHE A 59 25.76 -31.42 4.20
N MET A 60 27.07 -31.52 3.93
CA MET A 60 27.69 -32.78 3.49
C MET A 60 27.60 -33.88 4.55
N SER A 61 27.87 -33.53 5.81
CA SER A 61 27.74 -34.48 6.93
C SER A 61 26.31 -35.00 7.05
N ALA A 62 25.32 -34.11 6.90
CA ALA A 62 23.92 -34.46 6.90
C ALA A 62 23.51 -35.32 5.69
N LEU A 63 24.04 -35.04 4.49
CA LEU A 63 23.77 -35.78 3.26
C LEU A 63 24.31 -37.21 3.32
N VAL A 64 25.54 -37.40 3.77
CA VAL A 64 26.16 -38.73 3.93
C VAL A 64 25.41 -39.56 4.98
N SER A 65 25.05 -38.95 6.12
CA SER A 65 24.24 -39.59 7.17
C SER A 65 22.86 -39.99 6.66
N THR A 66 22.25 -39.11 5.86
CA THR A 66 20.96 -39.33 5.19
C THR A 66 21.00 -40.50 4.24
N ALA A 67 22.00 -40.58 3.36
CA ALA A 67 22.15 -41.67 2.41
C ALA A 67 22.35 -43.03 3.11
N ARG A 68 23.12 -43.04 4.20
CA ARG A 68 23.33 -44.24 5.03
C ARG A 68 22.01 -44.77 5.60
N THR A 69 21.21 -43.89 6.21
CA THR A 69 19.92 -44.26 6.81
C THR A 69 18.85 -44.52 5.73
N GLY A 70 18.94 -43.82 4.61
CA GLY A 70 17.97 -43.82 3.50
C GLY A 70 18.09 -45.00 2.53
N ARG A 71 19.04 -45.92 2.71
CA ARG A 71 19.22 -47.10 1.84
C ARG A 71 17.96 -47.95 1.73
N SER A 72 17.29 -48.23 2.85
CA SER A 72 16.03 -48.99 2.87
C SER A 72 14.89 -48.22 2.21
N LEU A 73 14.92 -46.89 2.28
CA LEU A 73 14.00 -45.95 1.63
C LEU A 73 14.27 -45.80 0.12
N GLY A 74 15.32 -46.44 -0.40
CA GLY A 74 15.70 -46.41 -1.81
C GLY A 74 16.42 -45.15 -2.25
N ILE A 75 17.08 -44.45 -1.33
CA ILE A 75 17.94 -43.30 -1.62
C ILE A 75 19.37 -43.80 -1.84
N HIS A 76 19.98 -43.39 -2.95
CA HIS A 76 21.35 -43.74 -3.35
C HIS A 76 22.14 -42.44 -3.56
N LEU A 77 23.36 -42.39 -3.04
CA LEU A 77 24.24 -41.23 -3.16
C LEU A 77 25.48 -41.62 -3.97
N ILE A 78 25.78 -40.85 -5.01
CA ILE A 78 27.01 -40.93 -5.80
C ILE A 78 27.76 -39.62 -5.57
N LEU A 79 29.00 -39.72 -5.12
CA LEU A 79 29.90 -38.59 -4.90
C LEU A 79 31.03 -38.68 -5.93
N ALA A 80 31.23 -37.61 -6.68
CA ALA A 80 32.33 -37.47 -7.64
C ALA A 80 33.20 -36.26 -7.23
N THR A 81 34.51 -36.40 -7.39
CA THR A 81 35.49 -35.35 -7.12
C THR A 81 36.70 -35.54 -8.04
N GLN A 82 37.29 -34.45 -8.49
CA GLN A 82 38.57 -34.46 -9.20
C GLN A 82 39.74 -34.67 -8.24
N LYS A 83 39.61 -34.19 -6.99
CA LYS A 83 40.66 -34.25 -5.97
C LYS A 83 40.15 -34.99 -4.74
N PRO A 84 40.39 -36.31 -4.65
CA PRO A 84 39.95 -37.09 -3.50
C PRO A 84 40.70 -36.74 -2.21
N ALA A 85 41.94 -36.27 -2.31
CA ALA A 85 42.83 -36.09 -1.17
C ALA A 85 42.30 -35.11 -0.10
N GLY A 86 42.17 -35.60 1.14
CA GLY A 86 41.67 -34.84 2.30
C GLY A 86 40.15 -34.61 2.30
N VAL A 87 39.47 -35.04 1.23
CA VAL A 87 38.03 -34.84 1.05
C VAL A 87 37.27 -36.11 1.45
N VAL A 88 37.76 -37.29 1.07
CA VAL A 88 37.17 -38.58 1.44
C VAL A 88 37.73 -39.02 2.80
N ASN A 89 36.85 -39.12 3.80
CA ASN A 89 37.19 -39.65 5.11
C ASN A 89 36.76 -41.12 5.25
N ASP A 90 37.18 -41.78 6.33
CA ASP A 90 36.82 -43.17 6.64
C ASP A 90 35.31 -43.41 6.67
N GLN A 91 34.52 -42.39 7.04
CA GLN A 91 33.07 -42.48 7.05
C GLN A 91 32.50 -42.58 5.63
N ILE A 92 32.96 -41.76 4.69
CA ILE A 92 32.53 -41.87 3.28
C ILE A 92 33.04 -43.19 2.71
N TRP A 93 34.29 -43.55 2.98
CA TRP A 93 34.90 -44.77 2.44
C TRP A 93 34.19 -46.04 2.90
N SER A 94 33.86 -46.15 4.20
CA SER A 94 33.17 -47.30 4.80
C SER A 94 31.70 -47.41 4.43
N ASN A 95 31.03 -46.29 4.10
CA ASN A 95 29.62 -46.29 3.69
C ASN A 95 29.45 -46.46 2.16
N SER A 96 30.53 -46.36 1.38
CA SER A 96 30.53 -46.57 -0.07
C SER A 96 30.77 -48.03 -0.43
N ARG A 97 29.72 -48.70 -0.93
CA ARG A 97 29.78 -50.12 -1.34
C ARG A 97 30.68 -50.33 -2.56
N PHE A 98 30.74 -49.38 -3.47
CA PHE A 98 31.61 -49.43 -4.64
C PHE A 98 32.35 -48.11 -4.81
N LYS A 99 33.50 -48.16 -5.45
CA LYS A 99 34.35 -47.03 -5.82
C LYS A 99 34.72 -47.18 -7.29
N ILE A 100 34.68 -46.06 -8.02
CA ILE A 100 35.14 -45.98 -9.40
C ILE A 100 36.22 -44.92 -9.43
N ALA A 101 37.42 -45.28 -9.86
CA ALA A 101 38.50 -44.32 -10.06
C ALA A 101 38.91 -44.30 -11.54
N LEU A 102 38.67 -43.16 -12.18
CA LEU A 102 39.28 -42.85 -13.47
C LEU A 102 40.74 -42.43 -13.26
N LYS A 103 41.42 -42.01 -14.33
CA LYS A 103 42.76 -41.43 -14.24
C LYS A 103 42.80 -40.29 -13.22
N VAL A 104 43.60 -40.47 -12.17
CA VAL A 104 43.92 -39.44 -11.18
C VAL A 104 45.32 -38.87 -11.42
N ALA A 105 45.59 -37.66 -10.92
CA ALA A 105 46.84 -36.97 -11.17
C ALA A 105 48.03 -37.63 -10.46
N ASP A 106 47.86 -37.97 -9.18
CA ASP A 106 48.92 -38.48 -8.33
C ASP A 106 48.62 -39.86 -7.74
N ARG A 107 49.68 -40.61 -7.42
CA ARG A 107 49.56 -41.93 -6.75
C ARG A 107 48.89 -41.83 -5.37
N GLN A 108 48.99 -40.68 -4.70
CA GLN A 108 48.35 -40.47 -3.41
C GLN A 108 46.82 -40.45 -3.53
N ASP A 109 46.28 -39.77 -4.54
CA ASP A 109 44.84 -39.72 -4.81
C ASP A 109 44.27 -41.12 -5.08
N SER A 110 45.01 -41.93 -5.84
CA SER A 110 44.62 -43.33 -6.10
C SER A 110 44.61 -44.15 -4.82
N ASN A 111 45.63 -44.00 -3.96
CA ASN A 111 45.70 -44.72 -2.69
C ASN A 111 44.59 -44.32 -1.70
N GLU A 112 44.15 -43.06 -1.76
CA GLU A 112 43.05 -42.59 -0.91
C GLU A 112 41.69 -43.15 -1.36
N MET A 113 41.49 -43.35 -2.66
CA MET A 113 40.26 -43.93 -3.20
C MET A 113 40.24 -45.46 -3.14
N LEU A 114 41.30 -46.11 -3.62
CA LEU A 114 41.36 -47.55 -3.89
C LEU A 114 42.28 -48.33 -2.94
N HIS A 115 43.10 -47.64 -2.14
CA HIS A 115 44.22 -48.23 -1.39
C HIS A 115 45.31 -48.89 -2.25
N THR A 116 45.37 -48.52 -3.53
CA THR A 116 46.42 -48.89 -4.49
C THR A 116 46.78 -47.69 -5.37
N PRO A 117 47.99 -47.63 -5.96
CA PRO A 117 48.39 -46.53 -6.84
C PRO A 117 47.88 -46.64 -8.29
N ASP A 118 47.13 -47.70 -8.63
CA ASP A 118 46.91 -48.13 -10.02
C ASP A 118 46.15 -47.12 -10.89
N ALA A 119 45.22 -46.34 -10.31
CA ALA A 119 44.43 -45.37 -11.09
C ALA A 119 45.28 -44.20 -11.63
N ALA A 120 46.42 -43.90 -10.98
CA ALA A 120 47.36 -42.90 -11.47
C ALA A 120 48.13 -43.36 -12.72
N GLU A 121 48.18 -44.67 -12.96
CA GLU A 121 48.89 -45.27 -14.10
C GLU A 121 48.01 -45.39 -15.36
N ILE A 122 46.73 -45.03 -15.25
CA ILE A 122 45.81 -45.03 -16.39
C ILE A 122 46.25 -43.98 -17.42
N THR A 123 46.35 -44.39 -18.68
CA THR A 123 46.74 -43.53 -19.81
C THR A 123 45.58 -43.20 -20.73
N GLN A 124 44.61 -44.09 -20.87
CA GLN A 124 43.49 -43.96 -21.80
C GLN A 124 42.28 -43.29 -21.14
N THR A 125 41.64 -42.36 -21.86
CA THR A 125 40.41 -41.71 -21.42
C THR A 125 39.26 -42.73 -21.33
N GLY A 126 38.41 -42.60 -20.32
CA GLY A 126 37.31 -43.53 -20.06
C GLY A 126 37.71 -44.86 -19.43
N ARG A 127 39.01 -45.16 -19.33
CA ARG A 127 39.49 -46.31 -18.58
C ARG A 127 39.43 -46.03 -17.09
N ALA A 128 38.96 -46.99 -16.30
CA ALA A 128 38.73 -46.82 -14.87
C ALA A 128 38.86 -48.16 -14.11
N TYR A 129 39.19 -48.08 -12.82
CA TYR A 129 39.10 -49.21 -11.90
C TYR A 129 37.78 -49.18 -11.15
N LEU A 130 37.08 -50.32 -11.11
CA LEU A 130 35.92 -50.57 -10.27
C LEU A 130 36.35 -51.43 -9.07
N GLN A 131 36.17 -50.91 -7.86
CA GLN A 131 36.35 -51.63 -6.62
C GLN A 131 35.00 -51.80 -5.92
N VAL A 132 34.59 -53.04 -5.62
CA VAL A 132 33.36 -53.34 -4.86
C VAL A 132 33.72 -54.01 -3.54
N GLY A 133 33.08 -53.56 -2.45
CA GLY A 133 33.35 -54.04 -1.10
C GLY A 133 34.77 -53.72 -0.64
N ASN A 134 35.37 -54.63 0.14
CA ASN A 134 36.78 -54.58 0.53
C ASN A 134 37.61 -55.46 -0.41
N ASN A 135 37.72 -55.08 -1.69
CA ASN A 135 38.35 -55.87 -2.76
C ASN A 135 37.65 -57.20 -3.09
N GLU A 136 36.32 -57.26 -2.98
CA GLU A 136 35.56 -58.42 -3.46
C GLU A 136 35.57 -58.50 -4.99
N VAL A 137 35.55 -57.33 -5.64
CA VAL A 137 35.74 -57.15 -7.08
C VAL A 137 36.69 -55.98 -7.27
N TYR A 138 37.73 -56.17 -8.07
CA TYR A 138 38.68 -55.13 -8.46
C TYR A 138 39.04 -55.32 -9.94
N GLU A 139 38.40 -54.55 -10.81
CA GLU A 139 38.47 -54.75 -12.26
C GLU A 139 38.78 -53.45 -13.00
N LEU A 140 39.65 -53.54 -14.00
CA LEU A 140 39.91 -52.48 -14.96
C LEU A 140 38.88 -52.58 -16.08
N PHE A 141 38.15 -51.50 -16.35
CA PHE A 141 37.16 -51.45 -17.42
C PHE A 141 37.29 -50.19 -18.27
N GLN A 142 36.64 -50.18 -19.42
CA GLN A 142 36.52 -49.05 -20.32
C GLN A 142 35.06 -48.56 -20.31
N SER A 143 34.84 -47.27 -20.01
CA SER A 143 33.51 -46.67 -20.07
C SER A 143 33.07 -46.48 -21.52
N ALA A 144 31.79 -46.73 -21.78
CA ALA A 144 31.14 -46.31 -23.02
C ALA A 144 31.09 -44.77 -23.11
N TRP A 145 31.07 -44.24 -24.34
CA TRP A 145 30.95 -42.81 -24.62
C TRP A 145 29.70 -42.56 -25.46
N SER A 146 28.75 -41.80 -24.91
CA SER A 146 27.47 -41.50 -25.56
C SER A 146 27.48 -40.19 -26.37
N GLY A 147 28.67 -39.58 -26.56
CA GLY A 147 28.83 -38.33 -27.28
C GLY A 147 29.12 -38.51 -28.77
N ALA A 148 29.05 -39.73 -29.29
CA ALA A 148 29.21 -40.01 -30.71
C ALA A 148 28.03 -39.46 -31.53
N ASP A 149 28.25 -39.21 -32.81
CA ASP A 149 27.21 -38.74 -33.73
C ASP A 149 26.13 -39.81 -33.91
N TYR A 150 24.84 -39.41 -33.81
CA TYR A 150 23.73 -40.32 -34.01
C TYR A 150 23.48 -40.58 -35.51
N GLN A 151 23.76 -41.80 -35.94
CA GLN A 151 23.55 -42.26 -37.32
C GLN A 151 22.51 -43.38 -37.36
N PRO A 152 21.21 -43.07 -37.51
CA PRO A 152 20.12 -44.06 -37.43
C PRO A 152 20.18 -45.14 -38.52
N ASP A 153 20.77 -44.81 -39.68
CA ASP A 153 20.84 -45.70 -40.85
C ASP A 153 22.24 -46.32 -41.04
N LYS A 154 23.13 -46.25 -40.04
CA LYS A 154 24.52 -46.71 -40.18
C LYS A 154 24.63 -48.18 -40.62
N ASP A 155 23.76 -49.04 -40.08
CA ASP A 155 23.70 -50.46 -40.44
C ASP A 155 23.06 -50.70 -41.82
N ASP A 156 22.13 -49.84 -42.26
CA ASP A 156 21.47 -49.91 -43.57
C ASP A 156 22.35 -49.33 -44.70
N GLN A 157 23.33 -48.48 -44.37
CA GLN A 157 24.30 -47.90 -45.31
C GLN A 157 25.48 -48.82 -45.64
N GLY A 158 25.57 -50.01 -45.05
CA GLY A 158 26.58 -51.02 -45.41
C GLY A 158 28.03 -50.58 -45.16
N ILE A 159 28.24 -49.65 -44.22
CA ILE A 159 29.57 -49.23 -43.77
C ILE A 159 30.13 -50.36 -42.89
N GLU A 160 30.70 -51.38 -43.53
CA GLU A 160 31.49 -52.39 -42.84
C GLU A 160 32.78 -51.75 -42.31
N ASP A 161 33.03 -51.85 -41.01
CA ASP A 161 34.29 -51.47 -40.39
C ASP A 161 35.41 -52.36 -40.97
N GLN A 162 36.17 -51.83 -41.94
CA GLN A 162 37.25 -52.55 -42.62
C GLN A 162 38.58 -52.46 -41.86
N THR A 163 38.55 -52.11 -40.57
CA THR A 163 39.78 -52.03 -39.75
C THR A 163 40.39 -53.43 -39.58
N ILE A 164 41.55 -53.63 -40.23
CA ILE A 164 42.30 -54.88 -40.13
C ILE A 164 43.23 -54.81 -38.92
N TYR A 165 43.06 -55.72 -37.97
CA TYR A 165 43.92 -55.87 -36.81
C TYR A 165 44.96 -56.98 -37.01
N ALA A 166 46.23 -56.68 -36.74
CA ALA A 166 47.25 -57.70 -36.51
C ALA A 166 47.21 -58.12 -35.04
N ILE A 167 47.15 -59.43 -34.77
CA ILE A 167 47.31 -59.95 -33.40
C ILE A 167 48.80 -60.18 -33.17
N ASN A 168 49.39 -59.43 -32.24
CA ASN A 168 50.81 -59.58 -31.91
C ASN A 168 51.06 -60.82 -31.04
N ALA A 169 52.34 -61.14 -30.81
CA ALA A 169 52.76 -62.34 -30.09
C ALA A 169 52.28 -62.41 -28.61
N LEU A 170 51.73 -61.31 -28.08
CA LEU A 170 51.14 -61.24 -26.73
C LEU A 170 49.60 -61.32 -26.74
N GLY A 171 48.99 -61.54 -27.91
CA GLY A 171 47.53 -61.62 -28.06
C GLY A 171 46.82 -60.27 -28.07
N GLN A 172 47.56 -59.17 -28.26
CA GLN A 172 47.01 -57.82 -28.33
C GLN A 172 46.77 -57.41 -29.80
N TYR A 173 45.74 -56.60 -30.03
CA TYR A 173 45.36 -56.12 -31.35
C TYR A 173 46.11 -54.83 -31.70
N ASP A 174 46.90 -54.86 -32.78
CA ASP A 174 47.59 -53.72 -33.36
C ASP A 174 46.89 -53.33 -34.68
N ILE A 175 46.52 -52.06 -34.84
CA ILE A 175 45.81 -51.55 -36.02
C ILE A 175 46.80 -51.42 -37.18
N LEU A 176 46.52 -52.10 -38.31
CA LEU A 176 47.38 -52.06 -39.50
C LEU A 176 47.01 -50.94 -40.50
N ASN A 177 45.81 -50.38 -40.40
CA ASN A 177 45.36 -49.26 -41.25
C ASN A 177 44.29 -48.44 -40.52
N ASP A 178 44.26 -47.12 -40.72
CA ASP A 178 43.17 -46.28 -40.22
C ASP A 178 41.91 -46.50 -41.07
N ASP A 179 40.75 -46.40 -40.43
CA ASP A 179 39.42 -46.56 -41.04
C ASP A 179 39.26 -45.64 -42.26
N LEU A 180 39.10 -46.24 -43.44
CA LEU A 180 38.94 -45.54 -44.72
C LEU A 180 37.45 -45.37 -45.10
N SER A 181 36.52 -45.78 -44.24
CA SER A 181 35.10 -45.65 -44.48
C SER A 181 34.61 -44.23 -44.16
N GLY A 182 34.71 -43.33 -45.16
CA GLY A 182 34.14 -41.97 -45.02
C GLY A 182 34.67 -40.87 -45.93
N LEU A 183 35.40 -41.19 -47.01
CA LEU A 183 36.04 -40.17 -47.86
C LEU A 183 35.27 -39.77 -49.13
N GLU A 184 33.97 -40.09 -49.26
CA GLU A 184 33.15 -39.62 -50.38
C GLU A 184 31.90 -38.86 -49.88
N ASP A 185 31.93 -37.55 -50.16
CA ASP A 185 30.84 -36.56 -50.22
C ASP A 185 29.93 -36.33 -49.00
N VAL A 186 30.25 -35.29 -48.21
CA VAL A 186 29.26 -34.56 -47.40
C VAL A 186 29.42 -33.05 -47.60
N GLU A 187 28.87 -32.52 -48.69
CA GLU A 187 28.51 -31.10 -48.82
C GLU A 187 27.23 -30.82 -48.02
N ASP A 188 27.37 -30.57 -46.72
CA ASP A 188 26.52 -29.72 -45.86
C ASP A 188 26.80 -30.13 -44.40
N ILE A 189 27.43 -29.24 -43.62
CA ILE A 189 27.59 -29.44 -42.17
C ILE A 189 26.23 -29.19 -41.53
N ARG A 190 25.33 -30.17 -41.60
CA ARG A 190 24.19 -30.27 -40.68
C ARG A 190 24.76 -30.81 -39.38
N GLN A 191 24.62 -30.07 -38.29
CA GLN A 191 24.95 -30.59 -36.96
C GLN A 191 24.13 -31.87 -36.73
N VAL A 192 24.81 -33.01 -36.75
CA VAL A 192 24.21 -34.31 -36.40
C VAL A 192 24.09 -34.33 -34.88
N PRO A 193 22.90 -34.61 -34.30
CA PRO A 193 22.77 -34.73 -32.85
C PRO A 193 23.62 -35.88 -32.32
N SER A 194 24.09 -35.80 -31.07
CA SER A 194 24.78 -36.94 -30.46
C SER A 194 23.79 -38.09 -30.16
N GLU A 195 24.30 -39.31 -29.98
CA GLU A 195 23.49 -40.45 -29.53
C GLU A 195 22.75 -40.13 -28.21
N LEU A 196 23.42 -39.43 -27.29
CA LEU A 196 22.79 -38.95 -26.05
C LEU A 196 21.63 -38.00 -26.35
N ASP A 197 21.81 -37.03 -27.24
CA ASP A 197 20.75 -36.09 -27.61
C ASP A 197 19.57 -36.85 -28.21
N ALA A 198 19.80 -37.81 -29.11
CA ALA A 198 18.75 -38.63 -29.70
C ALA A 198 17.95 -39.41 -28.63
N ILE A 199 18.64 -40.04 -27.67
CA ILE A 199 18.01 -40.74 -26.55
C ILE A 199 17.18 -39.77 -25.70
N VAL A 200 17.73 -38.60 -25.35
CA VAL A 200 17.05 -37.61 -24.51
C VAL A 200 15.80 -37.06 -25.22
N HIS A 201 15.89 -36.75 -26.52
CA HIS A 201 14.74 -36.30 -27.31
C HIS A 201 13.65 -37.36 -27.37
N HIS A 202 14.01 -38.62 -27.65
CA HIS A 202 13.03 -39.70 -27.71
C HIS A 202 12.35 -39.95 -26.35
N LEU A 203 13.11 -39.92 -25.25
CA LEU A 203 12.55 -40.01 -23.90
C LEU A 203 11.65 -38.81 -23.57
N HIS A 204 12.02 -37.61 -24.00
CA HIS A 204 11.21 -36.41 -23.83
C HIS A 204 9.84 -36.58 -24.52
N ASP A 205 9.83 -36.99 -25.79
CA ASP A 205 8.59 -37.21 -26.55
C ASP A 205 7.70 -38.29 -25.94
N LEU A 206 8.30 -39.41 -25.53
CA LEU A 206 7.57 -40.52 -24.89
C LEU A 206 6.93 -40.08 -23.56
N THR A 207 7.61 -39.21 -22.81
CA THR A 207 7.15 -38.76 -21.49
C THR A 207 6.13 -37.63 -21.52
N GLN A 208 5.87 -36.97 -22.66
CA GLN A 208 4.85 -35.92 -22.78
C GLN A 208 3.44 -36.39 -22.39
N THR A 209 3.14 -37.68 -22.60
CA THR A 209 1.84 -38.29 -22.27
C THR A 209 1.77 -38.84 -20.84
N LEU A 210 2.88 -38.87 -20.12
CA LEU A 210 2.98 -39.44 -18.78
C LEU A 210 2.84 -38.36 -17.71
N LYS A 211 2.21 -38.70 -16.58
CA LYS A 211 2.13 -37.80 -15.43
C LYS A 211 3.53 -37.63 -14.82
N PRO A 212 4.04 -36.40 -14.66
CA PRO A 212 5.33 -36.16 -14.03
C PRO A 212 5.38 -36.71 -12.60
N LEU A 213 6.52 -37.30 -12.23
CA LEU A 213 6.79 -37.69 -10.85
C LEU A 213 6.94 -36.46 -9.97
N ALA A 214 6.51 -36.58 -8.71
CA ALA A 214 6.75 -35.55 -7.70
C ALA A 214 8.26 -35.34 -7.54
N ARG A 215 8.71 -34.09 -7.74
CA ARG A 215 10.11 -33.72 -7.57
C ARG A 215 10.38 -33.48 -6.07
N PRO A 216 11.50 -33.97 -5.52
CA PRO A 216 11.85 -33.72 -4.12
C PRO A 216 12.15 -32.24 -3.80
N TRP A 217 12.33 -31.41 -4.83
CA TRP A 217 12.49 -29.97 -4.74
C TRP A 217 11.60 -29.30 -5.79
N LEU A 218 10.99 -28.19 -5.39
CA LEU A 218 10.22 -27.34 -6.29
C LEU A 218 11.16 -26.37 -7.04
N PRO A 219 10.74 -25.84 -8.19
CA PRO A 219 11.43 -24.72 -8.82
C PRO A 219 11.61 -23.58 -7.81
N PRO A 220 12.72 -22.83 -7.87
CA PRO A 220 12.89 -21.63 -7.05
C PRO A 220 11.69 -20.69 -7.19
N LEU A 221 11.35 -19.99 -6.11
CA LEU A 221 10.28 -18.98 -6.15
C LEU A 221 10.52 -18.01 -7.31
N ALA A 222 9.49 -17.84 -8.13
CA ALA A 222 9.51 -16.88 -9.22
C ALA A 222 9.83 -15.47 -8.70
N ILE A 223 10.55 -14.70 -9.51
CA ILE A 223 10.94 -13.33 -9.18
C ILE A 223 9.73 -12.39 -9.29
N ARG A 224 8.84 -12.65 -10.24
CA ARG A 224 7.62 -11.88 -10.49
C ARG A 224 6.43 -12.81 -10.37
N VAL A 225 5.52 -12.47 -9.47
CA VAL A 225 4.27 -13.20 -9.25
C VAL A 225 3.16 -12.16 -9.30
N TYR A 226 2.19 -12.28 -10.21
CA TYR A 226 1.13 -11.29 -10.33
C TYR A 226 -0.07 -11.67 -9.45
N SER A 227 -0.65 -10.69 -8.76
CA SER A 227 -1.84 -10.89 -7.92
C SER A 227 -3.02 -11.49 -8.70
N GLN A 228 -3.17 -11.09 -9.96
CA GLN A 228 -4.19 -11.59 -10.89
C GLN A 228 -4.05 -13.09 -11.20
N ASP A 229 -2.84 -13.65 -11.14
CA ASP A 229 -2.60 -15.09 -11.37
C ASP A 229 -2.91 -15.90 -10.11
N LEU A 230 -2.64 -15.34 -8.93
CA LEU A 230 -2.89 -15.98 -7.64
C LEU A 230 -4.38 -15.94 -7.26
N ARG A 231 -5.11 -14.93 -7.72
CA ARG A 231 -6.55 -14.77 -7.48
C ARG A 231 -7.26 -14.35 -8.78
N PRO A 232 -7.50 -15.29 -9.71
CA PRO A 232 -8.09 -14.99 -11.00
C PRO A 232 -9.59 -14.73 -10.84
N SER A 233 -9.98 -13.47 -10.66
CA SER A 233 -11.38 -13.04 -10.60
C SER A 233 -11.46 -11.55 -10.96
N ALA A 234 -12.46 -11.19 -11.78
CA ALA A 234 -12.71 -9.80 -12.12
C ALA A 234 -13.38 -9.08 -10.94
N PHE A 235 -13.01 -7.82 -10.69
CA PHE A 235 -13.55 -7.07 -9.55
C PHE A 235 -15.07 -6.86 -9.66
N GLN A 236 -15.60 -6.78 -10.89
CA GLN A 236 -17.03 -6.61 -11.15
C GLN A 236 -17.86 -7.77 -10.58
N ASP A 237 -17.37 -9.01 -10.73
CA ASP A 237 -18.03 -10.20 -10.19
C ASP A 237 -17.91 -10.27 -8.66
N LEU A 238 -16.74 -9.91 -8.14
CA LEU A 238 -16.46 -9.91 -6.70
C LEU A 238 -17.30 -8.87 -5.95
N TRP A 239 -17.52 -7.69 -6.53
CA TRP A 239 -18.33 -6.64 -5.90
C TRP A 239 -19.79 -7.05 -5.70
N GLN A 240 -20.37 -7.86 -6.59
CA GLN A 240 -21.75 -8.36 -6.44
C GLN A 240 -21.90 -9.32 -5.26
N GLN A 241 -20.83 -10.02 -4.89
CA GLN A 241 -20.81 -11.01 -3.81
C GLN A 241 -20.06 -10.49 -2.58
N SER A 242 -19.74 -9.19 -2.55
CA SER A 242 -18.87 -8.64 -1.52
C SER A 242 -19.53 -8.68 -0.15
N THR A 243 -18.83 -9.28 0.81
CA THR A 243 -19.27 -9.36 2.22
C THR A 243 -18.39 -8.54 3.15
N GLY A 244 -17.48 -7.71 2.64
CA GLY A 244 -16.54 -6.93 3.45
C GLY A 244 -15.33 -7.75 3.94
N SER A 245 -14.84 -8.70 3.14
CA SER A 245 -13.68 -9.52 3.49
C SER A 245 -12.40 -8.68 3.54
N LEU A 246 -11.68 -8.70 4.67
CA LEU A 246 -10.37 -8.06 4.80
C LEU A 246 -9.20 -9.05 4.66
N LYS A 247 -9.39 -10.09 3.85
CA LYS A 247 -8.33 -11.06 3.55
C LYS A 247 -7.52 -10.63 2.33
N ALA A 248 -6.40 -9.97 2.60
CA ALA A 248 -5.50 -9.41 1.60
C ALA A 248 -4.45 -10.43 1.15
N LEU A 249 -4.25 -10.55 -0.15
CA LEU A 249 -3.19 -11.35 -0.77
C LEU A 249 -1.82 -10.72 -0.51
N ILE A 250 -0.89 -11.49 0.07
CA ILE A 250 0.50 -11.06 0.22
C ILE A 250 1.34 -11.53 -0.99
N GLY A 251 1.24 -12.82 -1.35
CA GLY A 251 2.10 -13.41 -2.38
C GLY A 251 2.23 -14.92 -2.27
N LEU A 252 3.40 -15.44 -2.67
CA LEU A 252 3.70 -16.88 -2.69
C LEU A 252 4.83 -17.22 -1.71
N VAL A 253 4.56 -18.12 -0.76
CA VAL A 253 5.55 -18.61 0.21
C VAL A 253 6.09 -19.98 -0.20
N ASP A 254 7.39 -20.19 -0.03
CA ASP A 254 8.04 -21.48 -0.20
C ASP A 254 8.14 -22.20 1.14
N LEU A 255 7.68 -23.44 1.16
CA LEU A 255 7.69 -24.32 2.33
C LEU A 255 8.55 -25.56 2.02
N PRO A 256 9.89 -25.46 2.04
CA PRO A 256 10.78 -26.58 1.71
C PRO A 256 10.57 -27.80 2.59
N SER A 257 10.12 -27.60 3.83
CA SER A 257 9.81 -28.68 4.78
C SER A 257 8.57 -29.51 4.40
N GLN A 258 7.71 -28.94 3.56
CA GLN A 258 6.49 -29.58 3.04
C GLN A 258 6.62 -29.89 1.53
N GLN A 259 7.71 -29.50 0.89
CA GLN A 259 7.90 -29.55 -0.57
C GLN A 259 6.73 -28.87 -1.31
N ASP A 260 6.33 -27.70 -0.81
CA ASP A 260 5.12 -27.02 -1.25
C ASP A 260 5.35 -25.51 -1.40
N GLN A 261 4.64 -24.89 -2.34
CA GLN A 261 4.58 -23.44 -2.50
C GLN A 261 3.12 -23.02 -2.43
N ARG A 262 2.80 -22.12 -1.50
CA ARG A 262 1.40 -21.74 -1.21
C ARG A 262 1.17 -20.25 -1.31
N ILE A 263 -0.05 -19.91 -1.69
CA ILE A 263 -0.51 -18.53 -1.64
C ILE A 263 -0.69 -18.15 -0.17
N ILE A 264 -0.13 -17.01 0.21
CA ILE A 264 -0.25 -16.47 1.56
C ILE A 264 -1.11 -15.21 1.57
N TYR A 265 -2.01 -15.16 2.54
CA TYR A 265 -2.94 -14.06 2.77
C TYR A 265 -2.72 -13.54 4.19
N HIS A 266 -3.00 -12.26 4.40
CA HIS A 266 -3.15 -11.66 5.71
C HIS A 266 -4.62 -11.29 5.93
N ASP A 267 -5.19 -11.75 7.03
CA ASP A 267 -6.58 -11.48 7.39
C ASP A 267 -6.63 -10.39 8.45
N PHE A 268 -6.95 -9.15 8.06
CA PHE A 268 -6.99 -8.03 8.99
C PHE A 268 -8.10 -8.14 10.05
N GLU A 269 -9.11 -9.00 9.86
CA GLU A 269 -10.13 -9.24 10.89
C GLU A 269 -9.56 -10.08 12.04
N THR A 270 -8.74 -11.10 11.74
CA THR A 270 -8.22 -12.03 12.75
C THR A 270 -6.79 -11.72 13.20
N GLU A 271 -5.93 -11.30 12.28
CA GLU A 271 -4.50 -11.08 12.50
C GLU A 271 -4.19 -9.61 12.85
N GLY A 272 -5.08 -8.69 12.47
CA GLY A 272 -5.01 -7.27 12.84
C GLY A 272 -3.94 -6.49 12.08
N ASN A 273 -3.31 -5.52 12.74
CA ASN A 273 -2.36 -4.61 12.11
C ASN A 273 -1.09 -5.31 11.60
N LEU A 274 -0.50 -4.78 10.52
CA LEU A 274 0.69 -5.32 9.85
C LEU A 274 1.84 -4.30 9.77
N ILE A 275 3.07 -4.74 10.06
CA ILE A 275 4.29 -3.96 9.75
C ILE A 275 5.13 -4.69 8.72
N LEU A 276 5.57 -3.95 7.70
CA LEU A 276 6.59 -4.37 6.75
C LEU A 276 7.89 -3.60 6.98
N TYR A 277 8.99 -4.33 7.15
CA TYR A 277 10.33 -3.76 7.18
C TYR A 277 11.06 -4.07 5.88
N ALA A 278 11.70 -3.06 5.27
CA ALA A 278 12.52 -3.28 4.08
C ALA A 278 13.51 -2.14 3.83
N ALA A 279 14.68 -2.48 3.27
CA ALA A 279 15.63 -1.50 2.77
C ALA A 279 15.04 -0.63 1.64
N PRO A 280 15.61 0.55 1.34
CA PRO A 280 15.25 1.34 0.16
C PRO A 280 15.32 0.50 -1.13
N GLY A 281 14.36 0.67 -2.03
CA GLY A 281 14.31 -0.05 -3.31
C GLY A 281 13.81 -1.50 -3.26
N MET A 282 13.56 -2.08 -2.07
CA MET A 282 13.19 -3.50 -1.94
C MET A 282 11.68 -3.79 -2.05
N GLY A 283 10.85 -2.82 -2.43
CA GLY A 283 9.43 -3.04 -2.74
C GLY A 283 8.42 -2.67 -1.63
N LYS A 284 8.74 -1.73 -0.72
CA LYS A 284 7.81 -1.25 0.32
C LYS A 284 6.48 -0.75 -0.25
N SER A 285 6.56 0.21 -1.17
CA SER A 285 5.38 0.81 -1.78
C SER A 285 4.63 -0.21 -2.65
N THR A 286 5.34 -1.06 -3.38
CA THR A 286 4.73 -2.15 -4.18
C THR A 286 3.95 -3.15 -3.34
N PHE A 287 4.45 -3.48 -2.13
CA PHE A 287 3.72 -4.32 -1.19
C PHE A 287 2.40 -3.65 -0.74
N LEU A 288 2.43 -2.37 -0.38
CA LEU A 288 1.21 -1.63 -0.03
C LEU A 288 0.24 -1.53 -1.21
N GLN A 289 0.75 -1.24 -2.41
CA GLN A 289 -0.05 -1.20 -3.63
C GLN A 289 -0.77 -2.54 -3.85
N ASN A 290 -0.07 -3.66 -3.68
CA ASN A 290 -0.65 -4.99 -3.82
C ASN A 290 -1.76 -5.26 -2.79
N LEU A 291 -1.55 -4.90 -1.52
CA LEU A 291 -2.59 -5.05 -0.49
C LEU A 291 -3.82 -4.18 -0.80
N ILE A 292 -3.62 -2.92 -1.18
CA ILE A 292 -4.72 -1.99 -1.48
C ILE A 292 -5.51 -2.52 -2.68
N MET A 293 -4.84 -2.86 -3.78
CA MET A 293 -5.49 -3.36 -5.00
C MET A 293 -6.23 -4.67 -4.77
N ASP A 294 -5.65 -5.64 -4.06
CA ASP A 294 -6.35 -6.90 -3.78
C ASP A 294 -7.57 -6.68 -2.87
N LEU A 295 -7.49 -5.78 -1.88
CA LEU A 295 -8.64 -5.44 -1.04
C LEU A 295 -9.73 -4.68 -1.79
N THR A 296 -9.38 -3.74 -2.68
CA THR A 296 -10.35 -2.95 -3.45
C THR A 296 -11.03 -3.77 -4.55
N ARG A 297 -10.33 -4.75 -5.14
CA ARG A 297 -10.94 -5.74 -6.06
C ARG A 297 -12.03 -6.58 -5.38
N GLN A 298 -11.88 -6.87 -4.09
CA GLN A 298 -12.81 -7.74 -3.33
C GLN A 298 -13.97 -6.99 -2.67
N ASN A 299 -13.83 -5.68 -2.45
CA ASN A 299 -14.76 -4.91 -1.63
C ASN A 299 -15.30 -3.71 -2.38
N THR A 300 -16.56 -3.35 -2.14
CA THR A 300 -17.13 -2.10 -2.67
C THR A 300 -16.68 -0.89 -1.83
N PRO A 301 -16.71 0.33 -2.39
CA PRO A 301 -16.42 1.56 -1.64
C PRO A 301 -17.33 1.81 -0.43
N GLU A 302 -18.50 1.17 -0.36
CA GLU A 302 -19.40 1.20 0.81
C GLU A 302 -18.87 0.39 1.99
N LEU A 303 -18.09 -0.66 1.72
CA LEU A 303 -17.63 -1.62 2.74
C LEU A 303 -16.18 -1.38 3.14
N LEU A 304 -15.39 -0.71 2.30
CA LEU A 304 -13.96 -0.47 2.52
C LEU A 304 -13.58 0.98 2.21
N HIS A 305 -13.02 1.67 3.20
CA HIS A 305 -12.43 3.00 3.06
C HIS A 305 -10.92 2.94 3.29
N CYS A 306 -10.15 3.54 2.38
CA CYS A 306 -8.69 3.60 2.47
C CYS A 306 -8.21 5.04 2.72
N TYR A 307 -7.31 5.21 3.68
CA TYR A 307 -6.54 6.45 3.90
C TYR A 307 -5.06 6.17 3.60
N LEU A 308 -4.48 6.92 2.68
CA LEU A 308 -3.12 6.68 2.18
C LEU A 308 -2.17 7.77 2.67
N PHE A 309 -1.19 7.43 3.50
CA PHE A 309 -0.12 8.33 3.92
C PHE A 309 1.15 7.98 3.14
N ASP A 310 1.54 8.86 2.24
CA ASP A 310 2.69 8.68 1.37
C ASP A 310 3.85 9.56 1.86
N PHE A 311 4.59 9.04 2.85
CA PHE A 311 5.79 9.68 3.39
C PHE A 311 7.07 9.05 2.82
N GLY A 312 6.93 8.32 1.71
CA GLY A 312 8.01 7.60 1.05
C GLY A 312 8.41 8.29 -0.26
N THR A 313 8.33 7.54 -1.35
CA THR A 313 8.75 7.96 -2.69
C THR A 313 7.56 8.22 -3.62
N ASN A 314 6.43 8.70 -3.09
CA ASN A 314 5.18 8.90 -3.83
C ASN A 314 4.64 7.62 -4.49
N GLY A 315 4.88 6.47 -3.86
CA GLY A 315 4.52 5.17 -4.41
C GLY A 315 3.01 4.89 -4.37
N LEU A 316 2.25 5.56 -3.52
CA LEU A 316 0.80 5.38 -3.40
C LEU A 316 -0.01 6.34 -4.29
N LEU A 317 0.66 7.32 -4.91
CA LEU A 317 0.03 8.32 -5.79
C LEU A 317 -0.88 7.72 -6.90
N PRO A 318 -0.51 6.62 -7.60
CA PRO A 318 -1.35 6.01 -8.63
C PRO A 318 -2.72 5.55 -8.13
N LEU A 319 -2.85 5.26 -6.83
CA LEU A 319 -4.04 4.68 -6.23
C LEU A 319 -5.05 5.74 -5.78
N ARG A 320 -4.71 7.03 -5.87
CA ARG A 320 -5.56 8.15 -5.41
C ARG A 320 -6.90 8.23 -6.14
N SER A 321 -6.99 7.72 -7.36
CA SER A 321 -8.21 7.70 -8.18
C SER A 321 -9.20 6.60 -7.78
N LEU A 322 -8.78 5.61 -6.98
CA LEU A 322 -9.65 4.52 -6.53
C LEU A 322 -10.88 5.06 -5.81
N PRO A 323 -12.08 4.54 -6.08
CA PRO A 323 -13.31 5.03 -5.45
C PRO A 323 -13.36 4.74 -3.93
N HIS A 324 -12.56 3.79 -3.43
CA HIS A 324 -12.43 3.44 -2.01
C HIS A 324 -11.51 4.38 -1.24
N VAL A 325 -10.66 5.15 -1.93
CA VAL A 325 -9.70 6.02 -1.27
C VAL A 325 -10.41 7.27 -0.79
N ALA A 326 -10.56 7.37 0.52
CA ALA A 326 -11.13 8.52 1.19
C ALA A 326 -10.23 9.73 1.01
N ASP A 327 -8.93 9.59 1.28
CA ASP A 327 -7.96 10.64 1.01
C ASP A 327 -6.51 10.15 0.99
N SER A 328 -5.64 10.96 0.38
CA SER A 328 -4.19 10.77 0.35
C SER A 328 -3.47 11.93 1.06
N PHE A 329 -2.46 11.64 1.87
CA PHE A 329 -1.72 12.62 2.68
C PHE A 329 -0.24 12.58 2.31
N MET A 330 0.32 13.78 2.10
CA MET A 330 1.75 14.02 1.97
C MET A 330 2.30 14.59 3.29
N MET A 331 3.62 14.58 3.46
CA MET A 331 4.26 15.07 4.70
C MET A 331 3.92 16.54 5.00
N GLU A 332 3.71 17.35 3.97
CA GLU A 332 3.46 18.80 4.04
C GLU A 332 1.99 19.14 4.39
N ASP A 333 1.08 18.15 4.36
CA ASP A 333 -0.36 18.34 4.55
C ASP A 333 -0.77 18.52 6.03
N SER A 334 -0.09 19.39 6.79
CA SER A 334 -0.30 19.57 8.24
C SER A 334 -1.76 19.80 8.64
N GLU A 335 -2.49 20.66 7.92
CA GLU A 335 -3.90 20.94 8.20
C GLU A 335 -4.75 19.67 8.00
N LYS A 336 -4.53 18.96 6.89
CA LYS A 336 -5.28 17.77 6.51
C LYS A 336 -5.03 16.62 7.49
N ILE A 337 -3.78 16.42 7.91
CA ILE A 337 -3.41 15.42 8.93
C ILE A 337 -4.09 15.74 10.26
N THR A 338 -4.12 17.02 10.65
CA THR A 338 -4.80 17.46 11.89
C THR A 338 -6.30 17.15 11.84
N LYS A 339 -6.96 17.46 10.71
CA LYS A 339 -8.38 17.15 10.50
C LYS A 339 -8.66 15.65 10.43
N PHE A 340 -7.76 14.87 9.83
CA PHE A 340 -7.82 13.42 9.86
C PHE A 340 -7.79 12.86 11.29
N ILE A 341 -6.87 13.34 12.13
CA ILE A 341 -6.78 12.93 13.54
C ILE A 341 -8.10 13.21 14.26
N LEU A 342 -8.68 14.40 14.05
CA LEU A 342 -9.98 14.75 14.63
C LEU A 342 -11.10 13.82 14.12
N ARG A 343 -11.16 13.59 12.81
CA ARG A 343 -12.13 12.70 12.17
C ARG A 343 -12.06 11.28 12.74
N MET A 344 -10.86 10.72 12.88
CA MET A 344 -10.66 9.38 13.43
C MET A 344 -11.06 9.30 14.92
N LYS A 345 -10.75 10.32 15.72
CA LYS A 345 -11.21 10.38 17.12
C LYS A 345 -12.74 10.38 17.22
N THR A 346 -13.40 11.20 16.40
CA THR A 346 -14.87 11.29 16.35
C THR A 346 -15.50 9.98 15.86
N GLU A 347 -14.92 9.37 14.82
CA GLU A 347 -15.38 8.09 14.29
C GLU A 347 -15.27 6.97 15.33
N MET A 348 -14.13 6.85 16.01
CA MET A 348 -13.93 5.89 17.09
C MET A 348 -14.93 6.09 18.23
N ALA A 349 -15.15 7.34 18.66
CA ALA A 349 -16.12 7.64 19.71
C ALA A 349 -17.55 7.29 19.28
N THR A 350 -17.90 7.57 18.02
CA THR A 350 -19.21 7.26 17.44
C THR A 350 -19.43 5.75 17.39
N ARG A 351 -18.46 4.97 16.88
CA ARG A 351 -18.54 3.50 16.85
C ARG A 351 -18.63 2.91 18.25
N LYS A 352 -17.80 3.36 19.20
CA LYS A 352 -17.87 2.91 20.62
C LYS A 352 -19.26 3.17 21.22
N LYS A 353 -19.85 4.34 20.98
CA LYS A 353 -21.19 4.67 21.47
C LYS A 353 -22.26 3.78 20.83
N ARG A 354 -22.23 3.57 19.51
CA ARG A 354 -23.17 2.67 18.81
C ARG A 354 -23.05 1.24 19.32
N PHE A 355 -21.83 0.72 19.48
CA PHE A 355 -21.60 -0.66 19.91
C PHE A 355 -22.10 -0.88 21.34
N SER A 356 -21.86 0.09 22.22
CA SER A 356 -22.38 0.07 23.59
C SER A 356 -23.90 0.07 23.66
N GLN A 357 -24.61 0.72 22.72
CA GLN A 357 -26.09 0.71 22.70
C GLN A 357 -26.65 -0.69 22.40
N TYR A 358 -25.92 -1.51 21.64
CA TYR A 358 -26.28 -2.88 21.31
C TYR A 358 -25.59 -3.92 22.23
N GLY A 359 -24.82 -3.48 23.23
CA GLY A 359 -24.13 -4.37 24.17
C GLY A 359 -23.00 -5.20 23.56
N VAL A 360 -22.42 -4.76 22.43
CA VAL A 360 -21.36 -5.47 21.72
C VAL A 360 -20.01 -4.76 21.83
N SER A 361 -18.93 -5.52 21.66
CA SER A 361 -17.55 -5.01 21.79
C SER A 361 -16.78 -4.98 20.48
N ASN A 362 -17.32 -5.54 19.38
CA ASN A 362 -16.67 -5.56 18.07
C ASN A 362 -17.64 -5.34 16.91
N ILE A 363 -17.10 -4.91 15.77
CA ILE A 363 -17.86 -4.57 14.56
C ILE A 363 -18.61 -5.75 13.96
N LYS A 364 -18.07 -6.98 14.05
CA LYS A 364 -18.70 -8.18 13.52
C LYS A 364 -20.02 -8.49 14.23
N LEU A 365 -19.99 -8.49 15.56
CA LEU A 365 -21.18 -8.66 16.39
C LEU A 365 -22.16 -7.50 16.21
N TYR A 366 -21.65 -6.28 16.04
CA TYR A 366 -22.49 -5.12 15.73
C TYR A 366 -23.27 -5.33 14.43
N ARG A 367 -22.60 -5.67 13.32
CA ARG A 367 -23.24 -5.96 12.02
C ARG A 367 -24.30 -7.06 12.14
N GLN A 368 -24.00 -8.11 12.89
CA GLN A 368 -24.93 -9.24 13.10
C GLN A 368 -26.19 -8.86 13.88
N LEU A 369 -26.09 -7.97 14.88
CA LEU A 369 -27.22 -7.60 15.73
C LEU A 369 -27.99 -6.37 15.24
N SER A 370 -27.31 -5.37 14.70
CA SER A 370 -27.95 -4.14 14.20
C SER A 370 -28.49 -4.30 12.78
N GLY A 371 -27.90 -5.19 11.98
CA GLY A 371 -28.13 -5.28 10.54
C GLY A 371 -27.52 -4.12 9.73
N GLU A 372 -26.90 -3.13 10.39
CA GLU A 372 -26.22 -2.01 9.74
C GLU A 372 -24.79 -2.40 9.36
N GLN A 373 -24.44 -2.15 8.10
CA GLN A 373 -23.07 -2.29 7.61
C GLN A 373 -22.31 -0.99 7.84
N LEU A 374 -21.25 -1.05 8.65
CA LEU A 374 -20.26 0.02 8.76
C LEU A 374 -19.06 -0.31 7.89
N PRO A 375 -18.44 0.67 7.20
CA PRO A 375 -17.24 0.44 6.41
C PRO A 375 -16.04 0.09 7.29
N GLU A 376 -15.23 -0.86 6.84
CA GLU A 376 -13.89 -1.09 7.34
C GLU A 376 -12.97 0.06 6.93
N ILE A 377 -12.13 0.53 7.84
CA ILE A 377 -11.18 1.61 7.57
C ILE A 377 -9.75 1.04 7.56
N MET A 378 -9.09 1.15 6.42
CA MET A 378 -7.69 0.78 6.23
C MET A 378 -6.82 2.03 6.16
N ILE A 379 -5.83 2.11 7.04
CA ILE A 379 -4.87 3.21 7.07
C ILE A 379 -3.51 2.66 6.61
N MET A 380 -3.08 3.07 5.43
CA MET A 380 -1.85 2.63 4.79
C MET A 380 -0.79 3.72 4.94
N ILE A 381 0.32 3.41 5.58
CA ILE A 381 1.41 4.36 5.83
C ILE A 381 2.67 3.86 5.16
N ASP A 382 3.06 4.52 4.07
CA ASP A 382 4.34 4.29 3.42
C ASP A 382 5.41 5.15 4.08
N SER A 383 6.45 4.49 4.59
CA SER A 383 7.61 5.07 5.28
C SER A 383 7.25 5.76 6.60
N TYR A 384 7.19 4.97 7.67
CA TYR A 384 7.09 5.49 9.05
C TYR A 384 8.24 6.43 9.41
N ASP A 385 9.41 6.28 8.79
CA ASP A 385 10.57 7.16 8.96
C ASP A 385 10.19 8.64 8.76
N GLY A 386 9.36 8.95 7.76
CA GLY A 386 8.96 10.33 7.44
C GLY A 386 7.99 10.97 8.44
N ILE A 387 7.32 10.19 9.30
CA ILE A 387 6.39 10.75 10.31
C ILE A 387 7.12 11.71 11.25
N LYS A 388 8.37 11.40 11.63
CA LYS A 388 9.13 12.22 12.58
C LYS A 388 9.56 13.57 12.00
N GLU A 389 9.55 13.69 10.68
CA GLU A 389 9.97 14.91 9.98
C GLU A 389 8.79 15.87 9.76
N ALA A 390 7.56 15.37 9.78
CA ALA A 390 6.36 16.18 9.65
C ALA A 390 6.09 17.03 10.91
N GLU A 391 5.63 18.27 10.74
CA GLU A 391 5.28 19.19 11.83
C GLU A 391 4.20 18.58 12.76
N THR A 392 3.27 17.82 12.19
CA THR A 392 2.19 17.13 12.91
C THR A 392 2.54 15.69 13.32
N GLY A 393 3.81 15.31 13.18
CA GLY A 393 4.32 13.95 13.35
C GLY A 393 4.03 13.32 14.71
N GLU A 394 4.28 14.05 15.81
CA GLU A 394 4.03 13.54 17.16
C GLU A 394 2.55 13.25 17.41
N ALA A 395 1.66 14.12 16.94
CA ALA A 395 0.23 13.96 17.08
C ALA A 395 -0.29 12.77 16.24
N LEU A 396 0.27 12.59 15.04
CA LEU A 396 -0.05 11.46 14.17
C LEU A 396 0.46 10.13 14.76
N GLU A 397 1.69 10.08 15.28
CA GLU A 397 2.25 8.90 15.97
C GLU A 397 1.37 8.50 17.17
N ALA A 398 0.94 9.46 18.00
CA ALA A 398 0.04 9.20 19.12
C ALA A 398 -1.34 8.66 18.65
N MET A 399 -1.84 9.17 17.53
CA MET A 399 -3.08 8.66 16.93
C MET A 399 -2.91 7.23 16.40
N ILE A 400 -1.82 6.93 15.69
CA ILE A 400 -1.48 5.58 15.21
C ILE A 400 -1.34 4.60 16.36
N GLN A 401 -0.74 5.00 17.48
CA GLN A 401 -0.67 4.18 18.69
C GLN A 401 -2.06 3.88 19.25
N THR A 402 -2.96 4.87 19.23
CA THR A 402 -4.35 4.69 19.69
C THR A 402 -5.13 3.76 18.76
N LEU A 403 -4.99 3.95 17.44
CA LEU A 403 -5.63 3.12 16.41
C LEU A 403 -5.14 1.68 16.43
N SER A 404 -3.82 1.48 16.55
CA SER A 404 -3.26 0.12 16.58
C SER A 404 -3.73 -0.68 17.80
N ARG A 405 -4.02 -0.01 18.93
CA ARG A 405 -4.50 -0.66 20.15
C ARG A 405 -6.02 -0.88 20.18
N ASP A 406 -6.79 0.15 19.84
CA ASP A 406 -8.25 0.18 20.02
C ASP A 406 -9.03 0.02 18.69
N GLY A 407 -8.37 0.18 17.55
CA GLY A 407 -9.01 0.28 16.23
C GLY A 407 -9.56 -1.03 15.69
N GLY A 408 -8.85 -2.15 15.90
CA GLY A 408 -9.22 -3.44 15.31
C GLY A 408 -10.64 -3.90 15.69
N SER A 409 -11.05 -3.72 16.95
CA SER A 409 -12.42 -4.05 17.37
C SER A 409 -13.48 -3.13 16.75
N LEU A 410 -13.09 -1.91 16.37
CA LEU A 410 -13.94 -0.93 15.72
C LEU A 410 -13.94 -1.04 14.19
N GLY A 411 -13.23 -2.00 13.60
CA GLY A 411 -13.07 -2.12 12.15
C GLY A 411 -12.14 -1.05 11.56
N ILE A 412 -11.06 -0.74 12.28
CA ILE A 412 -10.02 0.20 11.82
C ILE A 412 -8.65 -0.49 11.96
N ASN A 413 -7.99 -0.73 10.83
CA ASN A 413 -6.70 -1.42 10.79
C ASN A 413 -5.62 -0.53 10.17
N VAL A 414 -4.39 -0.72 10.63
CA VAL A 414 -3.23 0.07 10.21
C VAL A 414 -2.18 -0.84 9.59
N VAL A 415 -1.64 -0.43 8.45
CA VAL A 415 -0.48 -1.03 7.80
C VAL A 415 0.64 -0.01 7.74
N ILE A 416 1.83 -0.38 8.18
CA ILE A 416 2.99 0.50 8.23
C ILE A 416 4.16 -0.14 7.50
N THR A 417 4.84 0.62 6.64
CA THR A 417 6.17 0.25 6.14
C THR A 417 7.26 1.05 6.85
N ALA A 418 8.41 0.45 7.10
CA ALA A 418 9.55 1.12 7.73
C ALA A 418 10.89 0.69 7.12
N GLY A 419 11.84 1.61 7.04
CA GLY A 419 13.19 1.34 6.55
C GLY A 419 14.07 0.60 7.55
N ARG A 420 13.82 0.78 8.85
CA ARG A 420 14.65 0.29 9.95
C ARG A 420 13.80 -0.09 11.16
N THR A 421 14.30 -1.04 11.93
CA THR A 421 13.62 -1.57 13.13
C THR A 421 13.53 -0.56 14.26
N GLY A 422 14.58 0.22 14.50
CA GLY A 422 14.69 1.16 15.62
C GLY A 422 13.83 2.43 15.53
N VAL A 423 13.16 2.67 14.41
CA VAL A 423 12.37 3.90 14.18
C VAL A 423 11.02 3.83 14.91
N ILE A 424 10.42 2.63 14.94
CA ILE A 424 9.13 2.34 15.55
C ILE A 424 9.35 2.01 17.03
N LYS A 425 8.67 2.72 17.94
CA LYS A 425 8.75 2.48 19.39
C LYS A 425 8.24 1.08 19.76
N SER A 426 8.84 0.45 20.77
CA SER A 426 8.48 -0.91 21.23
C SER A 426 7.00 -1.07 21.58
N ALA A 427 6.42 -0.06 22.24
CA ALA A 427 5.00 -0.04 22.59
C ALA A 427 4.09 -0.06 21.35
N LEU A 428 4.50 0.59 20.26
CA LEU A 428 3.77 0.53 19.00
C LEU A 428 3.94 -0.84 18.34
N GLN A 429 5.19 -1.35 18.24
CA GLN A 429 5.48 -2.67 17.66
C GLN A 429 4.72 -3.83 18.34
N ALA A 430 4.41 -3.72 19.64
CA ALA A 430 3.65 -4.72 20.37
C ALA A 430 2.19 -4.86 19.90
N ASN A 431 1.62 -3.81 19.29
CA ASN A 431 0.24 -3.83 18.75
C ASN A 431 0.14 -4.45 17.34
N PHE A 432 1.27 -4.80 16.72
CA PHE A 432 1.35 -5.40 15.39
C PHE A 432 1.81 -6.84 15.51
N LYS A 433 0.84 -7.75 15.44
CA LYS A 433 1.07 -9.19 15.55
C LYS A 433 1.81 -9.72 14.31
N THR A 434 1.40 -9.26 13.12
CA THR A 434 2.03 -9.66 11.87
C THR A 434 3.18 -8.72 11.55
N ARG A 435 4.36 -9.32 11.38
CA ARG A 435 5.59 -8.62 11.00
C ARG A 435 6.19 -9.36 9.82
N ILE A 436 6.54 -8.60 8.81
CA ILE A 436 7.13 -9.11 7.57
C ILE A 436 8.42 -8.34 7.35
N SER A 437 9.48 -9.06 6.96
CA SER A 437 10.75 -8.44 6.58
C SER A 437 11.04 -8.77 5.13
N LEU A 438 11.13 -7.77 4.26
CA LEU A 438 11.82 -7.94 2.98
C LEU A 438 13.33 -7.88 3.22
N LYS A 439 14.10 -7.84 2.13
CA LYS A 439 15.54 -7.60 2.21
C LYS A 439 15.84 -6.32 3.00
N MET A 440 16.60 -6.48 4.08
CA MET A 440 17.13 -5.39 4.91
C MET A 440 18.61 -5.13 4.55
N THR A 441 19.09 -3.93 4.88
CA THR A 441 20.51 -3.57 4.67
C THR A 441 21.43 -4.39 5.55
N ASP A 442 21.04 -4.62 6.81
CA ASP A 442 21.74 -5.52 7.73
C ASP A 442 20.95 -6.83 7.92
N ASN A 443 21.62 -7.97 7.77
CA ASN A 443 21.03 -9.28 8.01
C ASN A 443 20.64 -9.48 9.49
N ASN A 444 21.31 -8.80 10.43
CA ASN A 444 20.96 -8.85 11.86
C ASN A 444 19.59 -8.23 12.16
N ASP A 445 19.18 -7.19 11.42
CA ASP A 445 17.84 -6.60 11.57
C ASP A 445 16.75 -7.63 11.28
N THR A 446 16.94 -8.43 10.23
CA THR A 446 16.01 -9.50 9.87
C THR A 446 15.83 -10.50 11.01
N ARG A 447 16.91 -10.84 11.73
CA ARG A 447 16.85 -11.74 12.90
C ARG A 447 16.12 -11.12 14.10
N ASN A 448 16.22 -9.81 14.28
CA ASN A 448 15.48 -9.10 15.33
C ASN A 448 13.97 -9.07 15.03
N ILE A 449 13.59 -8.98 13.75
CA ILE A 449 12.18 -8.94 13.33
C ILE A 449 11.57 -10.34 13.33
N MET A 450 12.23 -11.29 12.67
CA MET A 450 11.69 -12.62 12.35
C MET A 450 12.10 -13.71 13.35
N GLY A 451 13.06 -13.41 14.24
CA GLY A 451 13.71 -14.41 15.08
C GLY A 451 14.85 -15.15 14.35
N ARG A 452 15.42 -16.15 15.02
CA ARG A 452 16.56 -16.92 14.51
C ARG A 452 16.17 -17.72 13.26
N HIS A 453 16.94 -17.57 12.20
CA HIS A 453 16.81 -18.33 10.94
C HIS A 453 18.17 -18.43 10.23
N ASP A 454 18.26 -19.40 9.32
CA ASP A 454 19.49 -19.72 8.55
C ASP A 454 19.42 -19.21 7.10
N TYR A 455 18.36 -18.49 6.72
CA TYR A 455 18.23 -17.92 5.39
C TYR A 455 19.16 -16.72 5.17
N THR A 456 19.83 -16.72 4.02
CA THR A 456 20.50 -15.55 3.47
C THR A 456 19.63 -14.97 2.37
N MET A 457 19.19 -13.73 2.52
CA MET A 457 18.25 -13.10 1.60
C MET A 457 18.94 -12.54 0.36
N GLU A 458 18.43 -12.92 -0.81
CA GLU A 458 18.80 -12.38 -2.12
C GLU A 458 18.34 -10.92 -2.29
N ASP A 459 19.06 -10.14 -3.09
CA ASP A 459 18.74 -8.75 -3.43
C ASP A 459 17.65 -8.65 -4.52
N ILE A 460 16.51 -9.28 -4.25
CA ILE A 460 15.36 -9.31 -5.16
C ILE A 460 14.23 -8.45 -4.56
N PRO A 461 13.72 -7.41 -5.27
CA PRO A 461 12.58 -6.64 -4.80
C PRO A 461 11.35 -7.53 -4.53
N GLY A 462 10.70 -7.30 -3.38
CA GLY A 462 9.55 -8.09 -2.94
C GLY A 462 9.89 -9.46 -2.32
N ARG A 463 11.15 -9.90 -2.35
CA ARG A 463 11.61 -11.13 -1.68
C ARG A 463 11.79 -10.85 -0.19
N GLY A 464 11.19 -11.70 0.64
CA GLY A 464 11.16 -11.50 2.08
C GLY A 464 11.04 -12.78 2.89
N LEU A 465 11.00 -12.61 4.20
CA LEU A 465 10.63 -13.61 5.18
C LEU A 465 9.27 -13.25 5.82
N ILE A 466 8.46 -14.28 5.97
CA ILE A 466 7.17 -14.23 6.66
C ILE A 466 7.11 -15.35 7.70
N LEU A 467 6.42 -15.11 8.81
CA LEU A 467 6.24 -16.09 9.87
C LEU A 467 4.98 -16.90 9.60
N VAL A 468 5.14 -18.18 9.25
CA VAL A 468 4.01 -19.13 9.16
C VAL A 468 3.96 -19.98 10.43
N ASN A 469 4.95 -20.86 10.60
CA ASN A 469 5.26 -21.55 11.87
C ASN A 469 6.66 -21.20 12.36
N LYS A 470 7.55 -21.00 11.39
CA LYS A 470 8.90 -20.47 11.49
C LYS A 470 9.07 -19.45 10.37
N PRO A 471 10.15 -18.64 10.36
CA PRO A 471 10.44 -17.79 9.21
C PRO A 471 10.55 -18.64 7.95
N GLU A 472 9.84 -18.26 6.89
CA GLU A 472 9.88 -18.90 5.58
C GLU A 472 10.01 -17.83 4.50
N VAL A 473 10.64 -18.19 3.38
CA VAL A 473 10.89 -17.28 2.26
C VAL A 473 9.61 -17.10 1.45
N PHE A 474 9.26 -15.86 1.13
CA PHE A 474 8.12 -15.56 0.26
C PHE A 474 8.48 -14.49 -0.78
N GLN A 475 7.73 -14.48 -1.88
CA GLN A 475 7.73 -13.43 -2.88
C GLN A 475 6.42 -12.64 -2.80
N THR A 476 6.54 -11.33 -2.62
CA THR A 476 5.39 -10.40 -2.67
C THR A 476 4.75 -10.42 -4.06
N ALA A 477 3.42 -10.48 -4.11
CA ALA A 477 2.68 -10.35 -5.36
C ALA A 477 2.76 -8.93 -5.91
N LEU A 478 2.83 -8.82 -7.24
CA LEU A 478 2.75 -7.57 -7.95
C LEU A 478 1.29 -7.16 -8.13
N PRO A 479 0.97 -5.86 -7.94
CA PRO A 479 -0.41 -5.39 -7.93
C PRO A 479 -1.07 -5.46 -9.32
N ALA A 480 -0.31 -5.31 -10.40
CA ALA A 480 -0.81 -5.40 -11.77
C ALA A 480 0.24 -6.05 -12.70
N ARG A 481 -0.22 -6.53 -13.86
CA ARG A 481 0.65 -7.04 -14.93
C ARG A 481 1.37 -5.88 -15.62
N GLY A 482 2.66 -6.09 -15.91
CA GLY A 482 3.50 -5.15 -16.63
C GLY A 482 4.90 -5.73 -16.75
N GLU A 483 5.55 -5.54 -17.90
CA GLU A 483 6.92 -6.05 -18.15
C GLU A 483 7.98 -5.23 -17.41
N ASP A 484 7.70 -3.96 -17.14
CA ASP A 484 8.55 -3.05 -16.36
C ASP A 484 7.72 -2.25 -15.34
N SER A 485 8.38 -1.36 -14.60
CA SER A 485 7.74 -0.53 -13.59
C SER A 485 6.75 0.48 -14.18
N VAL A 486 6.98 0.96 -15.40
CA VAL A 486 6.13 1.98 -16.05
C VAL A 486 4.82 1.34 -16.52
N ALA A 487 4.91 0.21 -17.21
CA ALA A 487 3.75 -0.57 -17.64
C ALA A 487 2.89 -1.00 -16.44
N MET A 488 3.52 -1.40 -15.32
CA MET A 488 2.80 -1.73 -14.10
C MET A 488 2.04 -0.51 -13.52
N LEU A 489 2.68 0.67 -13.50
CA LEU A 489 2.05 1.89 -13.01
C LEU A 489 0.86 2.32 -13.89
N GLN A 490 1.00 2.20 -15.22
CA GLN A 490 -0.09 2.47 -16.16
C GLN A 490 -1.26 1.51 -15.92
N ALA A 491 -0.99 0.20 -15.85
CA ALA A 491 -2.02 -0.79 -15.58
C ALA A 491 -2.74 -0.56 -14.24
N LEU A 492 -2.03 -0.09 -13.21
CA LEU A 492 -2.63 0.29 -11.92
C LEU A 492 -3.58 1.49 -12.05
N GLN A 493 -3.17 2.53 -12.79
CA GLN A 493 -3.98 3.74 -12.98
C GLN A 493 -5.23 3.43 -13.81
N GLU A 494 -5.06 2.68 -14.90
CA GLU A 494 -6.16 2.24 -15.77
C GLU A 494 -7.19 1.46 -14.97
N GLU A 495 -6.78 0.46 -14.19
CA GLU A 495 -7.70 -0.34 -13.38
C GLU A 495 -8.39 0.52 -12.28
N ALA A 496 -7.67 1.47 -11.68
CA ALA A 496 -8.26 2.37 -10.69
C ALA A 496 -9.32 3.31 -11.31
N GLU A 497 -9.07 3.82 -12.52
CA GLU A 497 -10.04 4.61 -13.29
C GLU A 497 -11.25 3.78 -13.72
N GLU A 498 -11.04 2.54 -14.16
CA GLU A 498 -12.11 1.60 -14.48
C GLU A 498 -13.02 1.34 -13.25
N MET A 499 -12.43 1.09 -12.08
CA MET A 499 -13.18 0.94 -10.84
C MET A 499 -13.96 2.22 -10.50
N ALA A 500 -13.34 3.39 -10.68
CA ALA A 500 -13.98 4.68 -10.42
C ALA A 500 -15.15 4.95 -11.38
N ALA A 501 -15.04 4.55 -12.65
CA ALA A 501 -16.10 4.68 -13.64
C ALA A 501 -17.24 3.68 -13.39
N ALA A 502 -16.92 2.46 -12.95
CA ALA A 502 -17.90 1.41 -12.65
C ALA A 502 -18.75 1.71 -11.41
N TRP A 503 -18.23 2.47 -10.43
CA TRP A 503 -18.92 2.73 -9.17
C TRP A 503 -19.79 3.99 -9.20
N THR A 504 -21.11 3.79 -9.10
CA THR A 504 -22.12 4.86 -9.02
C THR A 504 -22.69 5.09 -7.61
N GLY A 505 -22.29 4.29 -6.62
CA GLY A 505 -22.74 4.41 -5.23
C GLY A 505 -22.02 5.52 -4.45
N PRO A 506 -22.34 5.68 -3.15
CA PRO A 506 -21.64 6.61 -2.28
C PRO A 506 -20.15 6.29 -2.20
N ARG A 507 -19.33 7.34 -2.14
CA ARG A 507 -17.88 7.26 -1.93
C ARG A 507 -17.55 7.77 -0.53
N PRO A 508 -16.42 7.34 0.06
CA PRO A 508 -15.94 7.92 1.30
C PRO A 508 -15.74 9.43 1.16
N ASN A 509 -16.14 10.16 2.19
CA ASN A 509 -15.94 11.60 2.24
C ASN A 509 -14.45 11.93 2.41
N ARG A 510 -13.95 12.83 1.55
CA ARG A 510 -12.60 13.42 1.68
C ARG A 510 -12.46 14.21 2.98
N ILE A 511 -11.22 14.39 3.42
CA ILE A 511 -10.94 15.28 4.55
C ILE A 511 -11.22 16.72 4.10
N PRO A 512 -12.09 17.47 4.80
CA PRO A 512 -12.50 18.79 4.37
C PRO A 512 -11.35 19.78 4.57
N VAL A 513 -10.68 20.20 3.49
CA VAL A 513 -9.62 21.22 3.53
C VAL A 513 -10.19 22.55 3.06
N VAL A 514 -9.86 23.62 3.78
CA VAL A 514 -10.27 24.97 3.38
C VAL A 514 -9.45 25.35 2.15
N PRO A 515 -10.06 25.74 1.03
CA PRO A 515 -9.30 26.15 -0.14
C PRO A 515 -8.49 27.41 0.16
N GLU A 516 -7.28 27.54 -0.41
CA GLU A 516 -6.46 28.74 -0.23
C GLU A 516 -7.19 30.01 -0.67
N LYS A 517 -7.88 29.93 -1.81
CA LYS A 517 -8.80 30.94 -2.33
C LYS A 517 -10.16 30.30 -2.57
N LEU A 518 -11.21 30.95 -2.11
CA LEU A 518 -12.58 30.48 -2.27
C LEU A 518 -13.28 31.34 -3.32
N SER A 519 -13.28 30.89 -4.57
CA SER A 519 -14.00 31.61 -5.64
C SER A 519 -15.51 31.59 -5.43
N LEU A 520 -16.22 32.57 -5.99
CA LEU A 520 -17.69 32.58 -5.95
C LEU A 520 -18.30 31.35 -6.63
N GLU A 521 -17.71 30.87 -7.74
CA GLU A 521 -18.19 29.69 -8.46
C GLU A 521 -18.07 28.43 -7.60
N ASP A 522 -16.90 28.20 -6.99
CA ASP A 522 -16.66 27.06 -6.10
C ASP A 522 -17.56 27.11 -4.86
N PHE A 523 -17.79 28.32 -4.32
CA PHE A 523 -18.66 28.52 -3.19
C PHE A 523 -20.11 28.15 -3.51
N MET A 524 -20.66 28.68 -4.61
CA MET A 524 -22.05 28.43 -5.03
C MET A 524 -22.28 26.99 -5.49
N ALA A 525 -21.23 26.29 -5.94
CA ALA A 525 -21.30 24.88 -6.31
C ALA A 525 -21.40 23.93 -5.09
N LYS A 526 -21.10 24.39 -3.86
CA LYS A 526 -21.17 23.53 -2.66
C LYS A 526 -22.62 23.14 -2.34
N PRO A 527 -22.89 21.84 -2.08
CA PRO A 527 -24.24 21.39 -1.69
C PRO A 527 -24.79 22.11 -0.45
N SER A 528 -23.95 22.38 0.55
CA SER A 528 -24.35 23.09 1.77
C SER A 528 -24.72 24.57 1.51
N VAL A 529 -24.14 25.20 0.49
CA VAL A 529 -24.49 26.58 0.10
C VAL A 529 -25.83 26.56 -0.66
N GLN A 530 -26.04 25.60 -1.55
CA GLN A 530 -27.30 25.44 -2.27
C GLN A 530 -28.46 25.16 -1.31
N GLU A 531 -28.26 24.31 -0.31
CA GLU A 531 -29.23 24.04 0.76
C GLU A 531 -29.53 25.30 1.58
N ALA A 532 -28.49 26.04 2.00
CA ALA A 532 -28.67 27.30 2.73
C ALA A 532 -29.47 28.34 1.94
N ILE A 533 -29.25 28.45 0.62
CA ILE A 533 -30.00 29.36 -0.26
C ILE A 533 -31.46 28.92 -0.40
N GLN A 534 -31.72 27.61 -0.53
CA GLN A 534 -33.09 27.06 -0.59
C GLN A 534 -33.87 27.34 0.71
N ASP A 535 -33.18 27.38 1.84
CA ASP A 535 -33.73 27.66 3.16
C ASP A 535 -33.82 29.16 3.51
N ASP A 536 -33.75 30.06 2.51
CA ASP A 536 -33.76 31.53 2.67
C ASP A 536 -32.69 32.04 3.67
N GLN A 537 -31.48 31.46 3.62
CA GLN A 537 -30.33 31.94 4.40
C GLN A 537 -29.40 32.79 3.55
N LEU A 538 -28.76 33.77 4.20
CA LEU A 538 -27.62 34.50 3.66
C LEU A 538 -26.34 33.72 4.02
N PRO A 539 -25.75 32.94 3.11
CA PRO A 539 -24.45 32.32 3.32
C PRO A 539 -23.38 33.41 3.43
N LEU A 540 -22.49 33.31 4.42
CA LEU A 540 -21.44 34.31 4.67
C LEU A 540 -20.03 33.80 4.35
N GLY A 541 -19.84 32.48 4.37
CA GLY A 541 -18.58 31.83 4.08
C GLY A 541 -18.63 30.34 4.39
N LEU A 542 -17.47 29.68 4.32
CA LEU A 542 -17.32 28.28 4.73
C LEU A 542 -16.68 28.21 6.12
N ASP A 543 -17.20 27.37 7.00
CA ASP A 543 -16.53 27.12 8.27
C ASP A 543 -15.17 26.45 8.05
N THR A 544 -14.17 26.76 8.88
CA THR A 544 -12.82 26.23 8.67
C THR A 544 -12.64 24.76 9.08
N VAL A 545 -13.63 24.15 9.76
CA VAL A 545 -13.53 22.80 10.32
C VAL A 545 -14.10 21.76 9.36
N GLU A 546 -15.38 21.89 9.01
CA GLU A 546 -16.16 20.99 8.16
C GLU A 546 -16.27 21.50 6.71
N VAL A 547 -15.87 22.76 6.44
CA VAL A 547 -15.91 23.37 5.10
C VAL A 547 -17.33 23.37 4.52
N LYS A 548 -18.30 23.67 5.40
CA LYS A 548 -19.72 23.82 5.07
C LYS A 548 -20.14 25.28 5.13
N SER A 549 -21.20 25.61 4.40
CA SER A 549 -21.79 26.94 4.45
C SER A 549 -22.21 27.30 5.87
N VAL A 550 -21.80 28.47 6.32
CA VAL A 550 -22.36 29.12 7.51
C VAL A 550 -23.04 30.38 7.05
N GLY A 551 -24.32 30.48 7.40
CA GLY A 551 -25.16 31.60 7.03
C GLY A 551 -26.15 31.95 8.13
N ILE A 552 -26.90 33.02 7.89
CA ILE A 552 -27.95 33.50 8.78
C ILE A 552 -29.26 33.48 8.01
N ALA A 553 -30.28 32.83 8.58
CA ALA A 553 -31.63 32.89 8.01
C ALA A 553 -32.08 34.35 7.88
N LEU A 554 -32.57 34.75 6.70
CA LEU A 554 -32.94 36.14 6.41
C LEU A 554 -34.00 36.68 7.37
N LYS A 555 -34.88 35.82 7.87
CA LYS A 555 -35.90 36.14 8.89
C LYS A 555 -35.30 36.42 10.28
N GLN A 556 -34.11 35.89 10.58
CA GLN A 556 -33.39 36.09 11.84
C GLN A 556 -32.27 37.14 11.70
N LEU A 557 -32.03 37.64 10.49
CA LEU A 557 -31.04 38.68 10.22
C LEU A 557 -31.52 39.98 10.86
N THR A 558 -30.65 40.59 11.66
CA THR A 558 -30.81 41.96 12.16
C THR A 558 -29.72 42.81 11.52
N HIS A 559 -29.21 43.81 12.24
CA HIS A 559 -28.00 44.51 11.83
C HIS A 559 -26.76 43.68 12.16
N MET A 560 -25.69 43.92 11.41
CA MET A 560 -24.39 43.26 11.53
C MET A 560 -23.30 44.31 11.73
N LEU A 561 -22.40 44.05 12.67
CA LEU A 561 -21.22 44.87 12.89
C LEU A 561 -19.99 44.18 12.28
N VAL A 562 -19.23 44.87 11.44
CA VAL A 562 -17.96 44.37 10.91
C VAL A 562 -16.82 45.13 11.58
N MET A 563 -15.89 44.41 12.21
CA MET A 563 -14.78 45.03 12.93
C MET A 563 -13.45 44.42 12.54
N SER A 564 -12.44 45.27 12.44
CA SER A 564 -11.07 44.85 12.15
C SER A 564 -10.07 45.76 12.86
N ASP A 565 -8.85 45.28 13.05
CA ASP A 565 -7.68 46.09 13.42
C ASP A 565 -6.81 46.47 12.21
N ASN A 566 -7.18 45.99 11.02
CA ASN A 566 -6.49 46.21 9.75
C ASN A 566 -7.47 46.61 8.63
N GLU A 567 -7.09 47.57 7.80
CA GLU A 567 -7.87 48.06 6.66
C GLU A 567 -8.12 46.97 5.61
N GLU A 568 -7.08 46.18 5.31
CA GLU A 568 -7.14 45.12 4.29
C GLU A 568 -8.23 44.08 4.62
N ASN A 569 -8.24 43.58 5.87
CA ASN A 569 -9.24 42.62 6.34
C ASN A 569 -10.65 43.21 6.35
N LEU A 570 -10.80 44.49 6.73
CA LEU A 570 -12.09 45.18 6.73
C LEU A 570 -12.63 45.28 5.30
N SER A 571 -11.82 45.81 4.39
CA SER A 571 -12.14 45.93 2.97
C SER A 571 -12.51 44.57 2.37
N PHE A 572 -11.69 43.53 2.59
CA PHE A 572 -11.95 42.19 2.08
C PHE A 572 -13.29 41.61 2.58
N THR A 573 -13.63 41.84 3.85
CA THR A 573 -14.91 41.39 4.41
C THR A 573 -16.10 42.03 3.70
N PHE A 574 -16.03 43.34 3.41
CA PHE A 574 -17.06 44.02 2.63
C PHE A 574 -17.10 43.56 1.17
N LYS A 575 -15.94 43.36 0.52
CA LYS A 575 -15.86 42.79 -0.83
C LYS A 575 -16.59 41.45 -0.90
N SER A 576 -16.30 40.56 0.04
CA SER A 576 -16.95 39.24 0.12
C SER A 576 -18.47 39.34 0.29
N LEU A 577 -18.95 40.22 1.18
CA LEU A 577 -20.39 40.44 1.37
C LEU A 577 -21.06 41.01 0.11
N ILE A 578 -20.40 41.90 -0.62
CA ILE A 578 -20.92 42.43 -1.90
C ILE A 578 -21.03 41.31 -2.92
N ILE A 579 -19.96 40.53 -3.11
CA ILE A 579 -19.91 39.42 -4.07
C ILE A 579 -21.03 38.41 -3.79
N VAL A 580 -21.16 37.98 -2.53
CA VAL A 580 -22.17 36.98 -2.14
C VAL A 580 -23.58 37.55 -2.22
N SER A 581 -23.82 38.78 -1.73
CA SER A 581 -25.17 39.38 -1.80
C SER A 581 -25.59 39.68 -3.24
N ASN A 582 -24.66 40.05 -4.13
CA ASN A 582 -24.92 40.24 -5.55
C ASN A 582 -25.31 38.93 -6.24
N ALA A 583 -24.65 37.81 -5.93
CA ALA A 583 -25.03 36.50 -6.45
C ALA A 583 -26.46 36.08 -6.05
N LEU A 584 -26.93 36.54 -4.88
CA LEU A 584 -28.27 36.30 -4.35
C LEU A 584 -29.31 37.37 -4.79
N SER A 585 -28.86 38.44 -5.46
CA SER A 585 -29.68 39.62 -5.77
C SER A 585 -30.83 39.36 -6.73
N SER A 586 -30.89 38.18 -7.34
CA SER A 586 -31.83 37.89 -8.41
C SER A 586 -33.30 37.86 -7.95
N GLN A 587 -33.65 37.62 -6.66
CA GLN A 587 -35.03 37.76 -6.15
C GLN A 587 -35.23 38.09 -4.63
N THR A 588 -34.24 37.92 -3.74
CA THR A 588 -34.46 37.96 -2.27
C THR A 588 -33.81 39.12 -1.52
N ILE A 589 -32.69 39.66 -2.02
CA ILE A 589 -31.92 40.73 -1.35
C ILE A 589 -31.61 41.86 -2.34
N LYS A 590 -31.74 43.11 -1.92
CA LYS A 590 -31.17 44.28 -2.60
C LYS A 590 -30.00 44.84 -1.80
N THR A 591 -28.86 45.06 -2.45
CA THR A 591 -27.65 45.58 -1.81
C THR A 591 -27.46 47.05 -2.13
N LEU A 592 -27.29 47.86 -1.09
CA LEU A 592 -26.96 49.29 -1.18
C LEU A 592 -25.59 49.50 -0.52
N LEU A 593 -24.67 50.21 -1.18
CA LEU A 593 -23.33 50.49 -0.66
C LEU A 593 -23.13 51.99 -0.47
N LEU A 594 -22.72 52.38 0.75
CA LEU A 594 -22.39 53.74 1.14
C LEU A 594 -20.87 53.84 1.30
N ASP A 595 -20.16 54.12 0.22
CA ASP A 595 -18.70 54.14 0.15
C ASP A 595 -18.18 55.58 0.18
N MET A 596 -17.89 56.07 1.38
CA MET A 596 -17.56 57.48 1.63
C MET A 596 -16.09 57.83 1.39
N ASP A 597 -15.22 56.83 1.38
CA ASP A 597 -13.80 56.98 1.12
C ASP A 597 -13.41 56.50 -0.29
N GLY A 598 -14.34 55.90 -1.03
CA GLY A 598 -14.15 55.44 -2.41
C GLY A 598 -13.33 54.14 -2.48
N THR A 599 -13.15 53.44 -1.36
CA THR A 599 -12.31 52.23 -1.29
C THR A 599 -12.90 51.03 -2.02
N LEU A 600 -14.19 51.08 -2.37
CA LEU A 600 -14.96 50.03 -3.02
C LEU A 600 -15.66 50.53 -4.30
N GLU A 601 -15.18 51.62 -4.92
CA GLU A 601 -15.75 52.19 -6.16
C GLU A 601 -15.82 51.15 -7.30
N GLU A 602 -14.86 50.23 -7.36
CA GLU A 602 -14.83 49.13 -8.34
C GLU A 602 -16.07 48.21 -8.27
N TYR A 603 -16.78 48.19 -7.14
CA TYR A 603 -17.98 47.38 -6.92
C TYR A 603 -19.30 48.11 -7.24
N GLN A 604 -19.26 49.36 -7.76
CA GLN A 604 -20.45 50.13 -8.09
C GLN A 604 -21.44 49.36 -8.99
N GLN A 605 -20.93 48.58 -9.95
CA GLN A 605 -21.74 47.79 -10.88
C GLN A 605 -22.24 46.45 -10.29
N LYS A 606 -21.74 46.06 -9.11
CA LYS A 606 -22.10 44.83 -8.40
C LYS A 606 -23.12 45.03 -7.29
N VAL A 607 -23.58 46.27 -7.06
CA VAL A 607 -24.61 46.61 -6.08
C VAL A 607 -25.80 47.27 -6.76
N ASN A 608 -26.99 47.18 -6.15
CA ASN A 608 -28.19 47.78 -6.73
C ASN A 608 -28.18 49.31 -6.62
N THR A 609 -27.50 49.86 -5.60
CA THR A 609 -27.35 51.30 -5.41
C THR A 609 -26.01 51.58 -4.78
N TYR A 610 -25.25 52.49 -5.37
CA TYR A 610 -23.95 52.95 -4.88
C TYR A 610 -24.03 54.44 -4.59
N LEU A 611 -23.58 54.83 -3.40
CA LEU A 611 -23.54 56.21 -2.93
C LEU A 611 -22.14 56.52 -2.41
N SER A 612 -21.52 57.55 -2.96
CA SER A 612 -20.22 58.07 -2.49
C SER A 612 -20.27 59.53 -2.03
N ASP A 613 -21.41 60.19 -2.23
CA ASP A 613 -21.60 61.60 -1.90
C ASP A 613 -22.30 61.81 -0.53
N LYS A 614 -21.76 62.77 0.24
CA LYS A 614 -22.19 63.11 1.60
C LYS A 614 -23.64 63.61 1.69
N GLU A 615 -24.07 64.51 0.80
CA GLU A 615 -25.45 65.03 0.82
C GLU A 615 -26.48 63.96 0.49
N THR A 616 -26.08 62.95 -0.27
CA THR A 616 -26.96 61.87 -0.72
C THR A 616 -27.25 60.85 0.38
N ILE A 617 -26.38 60.71 1.40
CA ILE A 617 -26.61 59.83 2.55
C ILE A 617 -27.75 60.34 3.45
N LEU A 618 -27.78 61.64 3.74
CA LEU A 618 -28.86 62.21 4.55
C LEU A 618 -30.22 62.00 3.88
N LYS A 619 -30.26 62.14 2.54
CA LYS A 619 -31.45 61.81 1.74
C LYS A 619 -31.78 60.33 1.79
N LEU A 620 -30.78 59.43 1.76
CA LEU A 620 -31.01 57.99 1.88
C LEU A 620 -31.64 57.64 3.24
N ILE A 621 -31.15 58.19 4.35
CA ILE A 621 -31.71 57.90 5.68
C ILE A 621 -33.18 58.33 5.74
N GLN A 622 -33.50 59.51 5.21
CA GLN A 622 -34.88 59.97 5.09
C GLN A 622 -35.74 59.06 4.20
N GLN A 623 -35.20 58.59 3.07
CA GLN A 623 -35.89 57.64 2.19
C GLN A 623 -36.11 56.28 2.87
N VAL A 624 -35.12 55.76 3.59
CA VAL A 624 -35.22 54.52 4.37
C VAL A 624 -36.31 54.67 5.44
N LYS A 625 -36.37 55.81 6.14
CA LYS A 625 -37.42 56.10 7.13
C LYS A 625 -38.82 56.06 6.52
N ILE A 626 -39.01 56.65 5.34
CA ILE A 626 -40.28 56.59 4.59
C ILE A 626 -40.61 55.14 4.17
N GLU A 627 -39.61 54.40 3.68
CA GLU A 627 -39.78 53.00 3.26
C GLU A 627 -40.12 52.08 4.44
N ILE A 628 -39.55 52.31 5.63
CA ILE A 628 -39.89 51.56 6.85
C ILE A 628 -41.38 51.71 7.17
N GLU A 629 -41.89 52.94 7.19
CA GLU A 629 -43.30 53.19 7.50
C GLU A 629 -44.24 52.58 6.46
N LYS A 630 -43.84 52.58 5.18
CA LYS A 630 -44.58 51.88 4.12
C LYS A 630 -44.62 50.37 4.35
N ARG A 631 -43.48 49.75 4.68
CA ARG A 631 -43.40 48.28 4.91
C ARG A 631 -44.16 47.82 6.13
N LYS A 632 -44.23 48.64 7.18
CA LYS A 632 -45.08 48.38 8.36
C LYS A 632 -46.56 48.24 7.98
N GLN A 633 -47.01 48.92 6.92
CA GLN A 633 -48.38 48.83 6.41
C GLN A 633 -48.58 47.63 5.48
N ASP A 634 -47.67 47.42 4.53
CA ASP A 634 -47.80 46.41 3.47
C ASP A 634 -47.48 44.97 3.93
N ASN A 635 -46.74 44.81 5.04
CA ASN A 635 -46.31 43.54 5.65
C ASN A 635 -45.65 42.54 4.68
N ARG A 636 -45.07 43.04 3.59
CA ARG A 636 -44.32 42.28 2.59
C ARG A 636 -43.16 43.12 2.09
N TRP A 637 -41.97 42.53 2.06
CA TRP A 637 -40.76 43.21 1.61
C TRP A 637 -39.75 42.26 1.01
N ILE A 638 -38.82 42.84 0.25
CA ILE A 638 -37.56 42.21 -0.14
C ILE A 638 -36.50 42.69 0.85
N HIS A 639 -35.57 41.83 1.24
CA HIS A 639 -34.55 42.20 2.20
C HIS A 639 -33.61 43.26 1.60
N TRP A 640 -33.32 44.33 2.33
CA TRP A 640 -32.32 45.31 1.94
C TRP A 640 -31.08 45.12 2.80
N LEU A 641 -29.91 45.05 2.18
CA LEU A 641 -28.61 44.99 2.85
C LEU A 641 -27.87 46.29 2.57
N ILE A 642 -27.83 47.18 3.56
CA ILE A 642 -27.18 48.49 3.47
C ILE A 642 -25.78 48.37 4.07
N LEU A 643 -24.77 48.41 3.22
CA LEU A 643 -23.36 48.26 3.56
C LEU A 643 -22.72 49.63 3.78
N ILE A 644 -22.14 49.83 4.96
CA ILE A 644 -21.45 51.06 5.37
C ILE A 644 -20.04 50.65 5.82
N PRO A 645 -19.01 50.68 4.95
CA PRO A 645 -17.68 50.15 5.25
C PRO A 645 -16.94 50.87 6.37
N SER A 646 -17.16 52.19 6.53
CA SER A 646 -16.51 52.99 7.57
C SER A 646 -17.51 53.87 8.32
N ILE A 647 -17.73 53.53 9.59
CA ILE A 647 -18.48 54.34 10.54
C ILE A 647 -17.74 55.62 10.92
N GLU A 648 -16.40 55.62 10.85
CA GLU A 648 -15.56 56.78 11.13
C GLU A 648 -15.93 57.94 10.24
N GLN A 649 -16.07 57.68 8.94
CA GLN A 649 -16.46 58.69 7.95
C GLN A 649 -17.90 59.18 8.15
N LEU A 650 -18.79 58.29 8.59
CA LEU A 650 -20.18 58.64 8.87
C LEU A 650 -20.30 59.59 10.07
N ILE A 651 -19.51 59.38 11.13
CA ILE A 651 -19.56 60.18 12.36
C ILE A 651 -18.78 61.49 12.23
N GLN A 652 -17.74 61.55 11.39
CA GLN A 652 -16.99 62.78 11.13
C GLN A 652 -17.80 63.85 10.38
N ASP A 653 -18.98 63.50 9.85
CA ASP A 653 -19.87 64.45 9.19
C ASP A 653 -20.69 65.26 10.21
N ASN A 654 -20.45 66.57 10.24
CA ASN A 654 -21.15 67.51 11.13
C ASN A 654 -22.67 67.60 10.85
N GLY A 655 -23.14 67.12 9.69
CA GLY A 655 -24.57 67.09 9.33
C GLY A 655 -25.31 65.80 9.74
N PHE A 656 -24.60 64.77 10.21
CA PHE A 656 -25.18 63.46 10.51
C PHE A 656 -25.82 63.42 11.91
N ASN A 657 -27.14 63.27 11.95
CA ASN A 657 -27.89 63.12 13.20
C ASN A 657 -27.84 61.66 13.69
N GLN A 658 -27.00 61.39 14.70
CA GLN A 658 -26.81 60.06 15.27
C GLN A 658 -28.07 59.52 15.95
N ASP A 659 -28.84 60.37 16.64
CA ASP A 659 -30.06 59.93 17.35
C ASP A 659 -31.13 59.49 16.34
N GLU A 660 -31.32 60.27 15.27
CA GLU A 660 -32.25 59.91 14.19
C GLU A 660 -31.82 58.62 13.47
N PHE A 661 -30.52 58.42 13.26
CA PHE A 661 -30.02 57.17 12.67
C PHE A 661 -30.28 55.97 13.58
N ILE A 662 -30.12 56.11 14.90
CA ILE A 662 -30.41 55.02 15.85
C ILE A 662 -31.90 54.65 15.82
N GLU A 663 -32.81 55.63 15.75
CA GLU A 663 -34.25 55.36 15.59
C GLU A 663 -34.54 54.54 14.32
N VAL A 664 -33.94 54.94 13.19
CA VAL A 664 -34.07 54.21 11.92
C VAL A 664 -33.46 52.82 12.01
N TYR A 665 -32.29 52.70 12.65
CA TYR A 665 -31.61 51.43 12.86
C TYR A 665 -32.49 50.46 13.66
N GLU A 666 -33.07 50.86 14.78
CA GLU A 666 -33.92 49.99 15.61
C GLU A 666 -35.18 49.47 14.88
N GLU A 667 -35.77 50.28 14.02
CA GLU A 667 -37.01 49.93 13.30
C GLU A 667 -36.74 49.17 11.99
N ALA A 668 -35.59 49.39 11.35
CA ALA A 668 -35.26 48.84 10.03
C ALA A 668 -35.26 47.31 9.99
N SER A 669 -34.66 46.63 10.99
CA SER A 669 -34.57 45.16 10.99
C SER A 669 -35.94 44.47 11.06
N LYS A 670 -36.94 45.12 11.67
CA LYS A 670 -38.33 44.60 11.80
C LYS A 670 -39.04 44.51 10.45
N VAL A 671 -38.59 45.28 9.46
CA VAL A 671 -39.17 45.36 8.11
C VAL A 671 -38.18 44.94 7.02
N GLY A 672 -37.22 44.09 7.39
CA GLY A 672 -36.28 43.49 6.46
C GLY A 672 -35.25 44.45 5.87
N ILE A 673 -34.95 45.57 6.53
CA ILE A 673 -33.83 46.46 6.17
C ILE A 673 -32.71 46.23 7.18
N HIS A 674 -31.56 45.76 6.69
CA HIS A 674 -30.44 45.31 7.50
C HIS A 674 -29.24 46.21 7.23
N PHE A 675 -28.66 46.76 8.30
CA PHE A 675 -27.47 47.60 8.22
C PHE A 675 -26.26 46.73 8.54
N VAL A 676 -25.26 46.75 7.67
CA VAL A 676 -23.94 46.18 7.90
C VAL A 676 -22.95 47.33 8.05
N ILE A 677 -22.53 47.59 9.28
CA ILE A 677 -21.70 48.75 9.61
C ILE A 677 -20.29 48.29 9.95
N GLY A 678 -19.31 48.81 9.23
CA GLY A 678 -17.89 48.53 9.37
C GLY A 678 -17.15 49.60 10.12
N GLY A 679 -16.06 49.23 10.78
CA GLY A 679 -15.14 50.20 11.37
C GLY A 679 -13.95 49.53 12.04
N TYR A 680 -12.96 50.35 12.38
CA TYR A 680 -11.82 49.91 13.16
C TYR A 680 -12.23 49.60 14.60
N TYR A 681 -11.78 48.47 15.12
CA TYR A 681 -12.09 48.04 16.48
C TYR A 681 -11.73 49.11 17.52
N ASN A 682 -10.56 49.76 17.38
CA ASN A 682 -10.14 50.81 18.31
C ASN A 682 -11.12 51.98 18.34
N PHE A 683 -11.65 52.38 17.17
CA PHE A 683 -12.64 53.43 17.07
C PHE A 683 -13.94 52.99 17.74
N ILE A 684 -14.52 51.84 17.37
CA ILE A 684 -15.79 51.36 17.95
C ILE A 684 -15.68 51.15 19.47
N ASN A 685 -14.55 50.62 19.94
CA ASN A 685 -14.38 50.27 21.35
C ASN A 685 -14.17 51.49 22.26
N THR A 686 -13.46 52.53 21.80
CA THR A 686 -13.03 53.68 22.63
C THR A 686 -13.79 54.98 22.36
N ASN A 687 -14.45 55.11 21.21
CA ASN A 687 -15.12 56.34 20.83
C ASN A 687 -16.35 56.63 21.72
N ILE A 688 -16.55 57.90 22.06
CA ILE A 688 -17.58 58.40 22.99
C ILE A 688 -18.88 58.79 22.27
N SER A 689 -18.90 58.77 20.93
CA SER A 689 -20.09 59.05 20.13
C SER A 689 -21.25 58.12 20.50
N ILE A 690 -22.46 58.66 20.37
CA ILE A 690 -23.70 57.98 20.74
C ILE A 690 -23.86 56.71 19.89
N LEU A 691 -23.62 56.82 18.58
CA LEU A 691 -23.73 55.70 17.65
C LEU A 691 -22.71 54.59 17.94
N ALA A 692 -21.43 54.92 18.13
CA ALA A 692 -20.41 53.89 18.42
C ALA A 692 -20.72 53.13 19.72
N LYS A 693 -21.10 53.87 20.77
CA LYS A 693 -21.51 53.28 22.05
C LYS A 693 -22.77 52.41 21.92
N TYR A 694 -23.72 52.84 21.10
CA TYR A 694 -24.95 52.10 20.84
C TYR A 694 -24.65 50.77 20.15
N LEU A 695 -23.90 50.79 19.04
CA LEU A 695 -23.52 49.59 18.29
C LEU A 695 -22.74 48.59 19.14
N LYS A 696 -21.79 49.08 19.94
CA LYS A 696 -21.01 48.25 20.88
C LYS A 696 -21.88 47.43 21.83
N ASN A 697 -23.00 48.01 22.30
CA ASN A 697 -23.84 47.40 23.33
C ASN A 697 -25.04 46.62 22.76
N HIS A 698 -25.46 46.89 21.52
CA HIS A 698 -26.69 46.32 20.94
C HIS A 698 -26.46 45.38 19.74
N SER A 699 -25.24 45.34 19.18
CA SER A 699 -24.92 44.41 18.09
C SER A 699 -25.01 42.97 18.61
N ARG A 700 -25.81 42.13 17.93
CA ARG A 700 -25.95 40.69 18.24
C ARG A 700 -25.29 39.78 17.21
N ILE A 701 -25.01 40.33 16.03
CA ILE A 701 -24.36 39.66 14.92
C ILE A 701 -23.13 40.48 14.58
N ALA A 702 -21.96 39.84 14.48
CA ALA A 702 -20.76 40.52 14.06
C ALA A 702 -19.84 39.65 13.22
N LEU A 703 -19.13 40.28 12.28
CA LEU A 703 -17.97 39.72 11.59
C LEU A 703 -16.71 40.36 12.18
N ILE A 704 -15.90 39.56 12.84
CA ILE A 704 -14.72 39.98 13.56
C ILE A 704 -13.51 39.53 12.74
N SER A 705 -12.99 40.43 11.91
CA SER A 705 -11.87 40.17 10.98
C SER A 705 -10.52 40.51 11.61
N MET A 706 -10.38 40.16 12.89
CA MET A 706 -9.16 40.29 13.71
C MET A 706 -9.09 39.11 14.69
N LYS A 707 -8.01 38.99 15.46
CA LYS A 707 -7.93 37.95 16.52
C LYS A 707 -9.08 38.08 17.50
N LEU A 708 -9.79 36.97 17.77
CA LEU A 708 -10.92 36.96 18.70
C LEU A 708 -10.46 37.29 20.12
N SER A 709 -9.24 36.85 20.49
CA SER A 709 -8.60 37.20 21.77
C SER A 709 -8.33 38.69 21.96
N SER A 710 -8.21 39.47 20.88
CA SER A 710 -7.86 40.90 20.91
C SER A 710 -9.05 41.85 21.07
N GLN A 711 -10.29 41.38 20.97
CA GLN A 711 -11.50 42.19 21.15
C GLN A 711 -12.19 41.91 22.50
N ASN A 712 -12.84 42.91 23.10
CA ASN A 712 -13.55 42.76 24.40
C ASN A 712 -15.04 43.18 24.32
N ILE A 713 -15.63 43.19 23.13
CA ILE A 713 -17.03 43.56 22.88
C ILE A 713 -17.93 42.32 22.93
N PHE A 714 -17.49 41.23 22.31
CA PHE A 714 -18.24 39.98 22.19
C PHE A 714 -17.61 38.87 23.03
N ASP A 715 -18.43 37.93 23.50
CA ASP A 715 -17.96 36.77 24.26
C ASP A 715 -16.98 35.92 23.44
N LYS A 716 -15.94 35.41 24.11
CA LYS A 716 -14.85 34.68 23.46
C LYS A 716 -14.36 33.51 24.31
N VAL A 717 -13.94 32.45 23.63
CA VAL A 717 -13.16 31.37 24.25
C VAL A 717 -11.69 31.76 24.18
N TYR A 718 -11.05 31.94 25.33
CA TYR A 718 -9.65 32.36 25.38
C TYR A 718 -8.74 31.26 24.83
N ASN A 719 -7.97 31.58 23.79
CA ASN A 719 -6.96 30.71 23.22
C ASN A 719 -5.63 31.47 23.10
N SER A 720 -4.66 31.13 23.95
CA SER A 720 -3.34 31.78 23.95
C SER A 720 -2.49 31.48 22.71
N LYS A 721 -2.85 30.44 21.94
CA LYS A 721 -2.17 30.04 20.71
C LYS A 721 -2.89 30.51 19.44
N GLU A 722 -3.83 31.46 19.56
CA GLU A 722 -4.55 31.98 18.40
C GLU A 722 -3.61 32.71 17.44
N GLN A 723 -3.51 32.19 16.21
CA GLN A 723 -2.78 32.82 15.12
C GLN A 723 -3.53 34.04 14.60
N ARG A 724 -2.83 34.92 13.86
CA ARG A 724 -3.49 36.05 13.22
C ARG A 724 -4.34 35.53 12.06
N LEU A 725 -5.54 36.08 11.90
CA LEU A 725 -6.39 35.77 10.75
C LEU A 725 -5.71 36.21 9.46
N LEU A 726 -5.84 35.38 8.42
CA LEU A 726 -5.56 35.79 7.05
C LEU A 726 -6.61 36.84 6.61
N HIS A 727 -6.31 37.61 5.56
CA HIS A 727 -7.19 38.69 5.10
C HIS A 727 -8.57 38.20 4.64
N ASP A 728 -8.66 36.94 4.23
CA ASP A 728 -9.88 36.27 3.78
C ASP A 728 -10.52 35.37 4.86
N GLU A 729 -10.15 35.58 6.12
CA GLU A 729 -10.75 34.90 7.26
C GLU A 729 -11.43 35.90 8.20
N THR A 730 -12.58 35.51 8.75
CA THR A 730 -13.30 36.29 9.75
C THR A 730 -13.97 35.37 10.77
N TYR A 731 -14.25 35.86 11.97
CA TYR A 731 -15.16 35.15 12.88
C TYR A 731 -16.57 35.69 12.76
N LEU A 732 -17.54 34.83 12.50
CA LEU A 732 -18.94 35.14 12.70
C LEU A 732 -19.30 34.94 14.17
N TYR A 733 -19.66 36.02 14.86
CA TYR A 733 -20.32 35.98 16.16
C TYR A 733 -21.84 35.97 15.96
N TYR A 734 -22.49 34.88 16.35
CA TYR A 734 -23.94 34.72 16.26
C TYR A 734 -24.45 33.75 17.33
N LYS A 735 -25.60 34.06 17.95
CA LYS A 735 -26.20 33.22 19.03
C LYS A 735 -25.23 32.91 20.19
N ASN A 736 -24.37 33.85 20.53
CA ASN A 736 -23.30 33.73 21.54
C ASN A 736 -22.25 32.67 21.23
N GLU A 737 -22.09 32.31 19.95
CA GLU A 737 -21.03 31.45 19.46
C GLU A 737 -20.20 32.19 18.42
N SER A 738 -18.90 31.88 18.39
CA SER A 738 -17.96 32.42 17.40
C SER A 738 -17.51 31.28 16.48
N ILE A 739 -17.76 31.41 15.18
CA ILE A 739 -17.36 30.42 14.17
C ILE A 739 -16.39 31.09 13.20
N LYS A 740 -15.21 30.47 13.00
CA LYS A 740 -14.23 30.95 12.02
C LYS A 740 -14.69 30.59 10.61
N LEU A 741 -14.73 31.60 9.73
CA LEU A 741 -15.17 31.49 8.35
C LEU A 741 -14.04 31.84 7.38
N LYS A 742 -13.98 31.10 6.27
CA LYS A 742 -13.29 31.48 5.05
C LYS A 742 -14.26 32.24 4.15
N LEU A 743 -13.85 33.44 3.77
CA LEU A 743 -14.63 34.37 2.96
C LEU A 743 -14.43 34.09 1.46
N VAL A 744 -15.45 34.43 0.69
CA VAL A 744 -15.43 34.32 -0.78
C VAL A 744 -14.56 35.43 -1.36
N SER A 745 -13.65 35.07 -2.26
CA SER A 745 -12.88 35.96 -3.11
C SER A 745 -13.45 36.00 -4.53
N GLU A 746 -13.09 37.02 -5.29
CA GLU A 746 -13.33 37.03 -6.75
C GLU A 746 -12.51 35.99 -7.49
#